data_AF-A0A950J9X6-F1
#
_entry.id   AF-A0A950J9X6-F1
#
_cell.length_a   1.000
_cell.length_b   1.000
_cell.length_c   1.000
_cell.angle_alpha   90.00
_cell.angle_beta   90.00
_cell.angle_gamma   90.00
#
_symmetry.space_group_name_H-M   'P 1'
#
loop_
_entity.id
_entity.type
_entity.pdbx_description
1 polymer ?
#
loop_
_entity_poly.entity_id
_entity_poly.type
_entity_poly.pdbx_seq_one_letter_code
_entity_poly.pdbx_strand_id
1 'polypeptide(L)'
;MSEQALAAHVVAPFASLSDLRAEHAKLMRAARKKDAEGDIVARVRGFVDRAQATGCVLDAQNDRDSAQGVLDYWTAWLFSSPDAAALSATPAILAAFDPTNSRQLAPADDPYLGLRAFAESDAGKFLGREDAIATMLEKLRQHSVVFVVGPLGCGKTSLVLAGVVPRLKSRLLIETEKEPICAGVIPGTDPIGALVKAIQQIATVSLPGNWVEENRKRLERSPASLAQMVRSAAPGSSVIVVVDQFEELFTLCADATIREKFTEAIVSLVPDLESSNRAILIIRDDYAAAAQHLDALKSFATESACFSPPAPTGAELVRIIKSAADNVGLKFDEGIVEDLANEVSGDVASLPTLQFTLSKLWDRRRGNRITSEAYAEVGRPREALRRAAEEVYGALDGEEQSLVESVFLELIQPGLGEEVQRRRLRRDSLRQLNPDNPEQAIRIVDRFVDAGLIRKTPGIDPDDDRFEVAHEALVHDWPRLNAWLRAKRQDSEKKLQLITTAKLWQKSGNPGYLLQGDAIKEAAAFRDAAPQLRDLIAASERAAQQRWRWNTYGGLALTFIFGVLAAYAVMLYFTKTQVTRDLTNVSKNFDSSDVSIQKLSVDLEKANETIARQQQQIMDLQKRLQPRTNVSPPPTEPPPTNDGQTGYVWIGPEAQSNLAEPVSGAPVPPSSVKANERYKIIKTVVLRKEKPDENTYQQGPSLGVVPEGTALTATGPAIPFIRPSGTTQYWLPVKVGLSDKPNVYVQFSGISEEKAHQIGEDLQKRGYQILRVQASPDAKGMNEVEYYYSQDKAAAEKVASDVTQLLHQRGYKLSPTRIVDSTGKPGHPGALELWLDLPTSR
;
A
#
# COMPACT_ATOMS: atom_id res chain seq x y z
N MET A 1 -58.59 34.23 -36.24
CA MET A 1 -58.57 34.08 -34.77
C MET A 1 -57.11 33.95 -34.39
N SER A 2 -56.59 34.94 -33.66
CA SER A 2 -55.16 35.16 -33.43
C SER A 2 -54.51 34.05 -32.58
N GLU A 3 -53.21 33.85 -32.78
CA GLU A 3 -52.28 32.98 -32.02
C GLU A 3 -52.29 33.20 -30.49
N GLN A 4 -53.10 34.12 -29.97
CA GLN A 4 -53.32 34.34 -28.54
C GLN A 4 -54.33 33.36 -27.90
N ALA A 5 -55.00 32.50 -28.67
CA ALA A 5 -55.97 31.55 -28.14
C ALA A 5 -55.38 30.17 -27.72
N LEU A 6 -54.05 29.98 -27.83
CA LEU A 6 -53.38 28.71 -27.51
C LEU A 6 -52.34 28.82 -26.36
N ALA A 7 -52.44 29.85 -25.51
CA ALA A 7 -51.76 29.82 -24.22
C ALA A 7 -52.61 28.98 -23.27
N ALA A 8 -52.32 27.67 -23.19
CA ALA A 8 -52.84 26.83 -22.11
C ALA A 8 -52.56 27.55 -20.78
N HIS A 9 -53.61 27.82 -20.00
CA HIS A 9 -53.46 28.29 -18.62
C HIS A 9 -52.55 27.28 -17.90
N VAL A 10 -51.30 27.65 -17.66
CA VAL A 10 -50.37 26.81 -16.87
C VAL A 10 -50.84 26.90 -15.44
N VAL A 11 -51.67 25.94 -15.03
CA VAL A 11 -52.17 25.85 -13.66
C VAL A 11 -51.02 25.37 -12.77
N ALA A 12 -50.58 26.23 -11.84
CA ALA A 12 -49.46 25.92 -10.96
C ALA A 12 -49.82 24.74 -10.03
N PRO A 13 -49.03 23.65 -9.97
CA PRO A 13 -49.34 22.47 -9.18
C PRO A 13 -49.39 22.75 -7.67
N PHE A 14 -49.90 21.80 -6.88
CA PHE A 14 -49.61 21.75 -5.45
C PHE A 14 -48.14 21.33 -5.27
N ALA A 15 -47.46 21.86 -4.24
CA ALA A 15 -46.04 21.55 -4.02
C ALA A 15 -45.81 20.13 -3.49
N SER A 16 -46.83 19.52 -2.88
CA SER A 16 -46.76 18.18 -2.28
C SER A 16 -48.13 17.51 -2.21
N LEU A 17 -48.15 16.19 -1.95
CA LEU A 17 -49.37 15.45 -1.64
C LEU A 17 -50.06 16.00 -0.37
N SER A 18 -49.30 16.43 0.63
CA SER A 18 -49.82 17.06 1.85
C SER A 18 -50.60 18.34 1.55
N ASP A 19 -50.10 19.20 0.66
CA ASP A 19 -50.78 20.44 0.29
C ASP A 19 -52.07 20.16 -0.48
N LEU A 20 -52.03 19.18 -1.40
CA LEU A 20 -53.22 18.69 -2.10
C LEU A 20 -54.26 18.17 -1.13
N ARG A 21 -53.87 17.35 -0.13
CA ARG A 21 -54.76 16.82 0.90
C ARG A 21 -55.32 17.91 1.81
N ALA A 22 -54.52 18.90 2.17
CA ALA A 22 -54.95 20.03 2.99
C ALA A 22 -56.02 20.87 2.26
N GLU A 23 -55.82 21.15 0.98
CA GLU A 23 -56.81 21.85 0.16
C GLU A 23 -58.05 20.99 -0.12
N HIS A 24 -57.89 19.70 -0.37
CA HIS A 24 -59.02 18.75 -0.45
C HIS A 24 -59.88 18.81 0.81
N ALA A 25 -59.28 18.81 2.01
CA ALA A 25 -60.01 18.89 3.27
C ALA A 25 -60.76 20.22 3.44
N LYS A 26 -60.18 21.35 3.01
CA LYS A 26 -60.86 22.66 3.01
C LYS A 26 -62.05 22.67 2.05
N LEU A 27 -61.86 22.14 0.85
CA LEU A 27 -62.89 22.08 -0.19
C LEU A 27 -64.05 21.17 0.23
N MET A 28 -63.77 20.04 0.88
CA MET A 28 -64.78 19.16 1.48
C MET A 28 -65.65 19.87 2.52
N ARG A 29 -65.05 20.72 3.36
CA ARG A 29 -65.79 21.50 4.37
C ARG A 29 -66.69 22.56 3.72
N ALA A 30 -66.22 23.21 2.66
CA ALA A 30 -66.99 24.19 1.91
C ALA A 30 -68.18 23.54 1.19
N ALA A 31 -67.97 22.40 0.52
CA ALA A 31 -69.03 21.67 -0.19
C ALA A 31 -70.16 21.19 0.75
N ARG A 32 -69.86 20.90 2.02
CA ARG A 32 -70.87 20.50 3.01
C ARG A 32 -71.75 21.65 3.52
N LYS A 33 -71.31 22.90 3.41
CA LYS A 33 -72.01 24.06 4.01
C LYS A 33 -73.16 24.62 3.17
N LYS A 34 -73.41 24.12 1.95
CA LYS A 34 -74.37 24.70 0.99
C LYS A 34 -74.14 26.21 0.77
N ASP A 35 -72.88 26.65 0.71
CA ASP A 35 -72.55 27.97 0.16
C ASP A 35 -73.04 28.02 -1.30
N ALA A 36 -73.49 29.20 -1.77
CA ALA A 36 -74.20 29.39 -3.05
C ALA A 36 -73.63 28.51 -4.20
N GLU A 37 -74.47 27.63 -4.76
CA GLU A 37 -74.09 26.49 -5.63
C GLU A 37 -73.17 26.84 -6.82
N GLY A 38 -73.21 28.08 -7.32
CA GLY A 38 -72.35 28.53 -8.42
C GLY A 38 -70.86 28.76 -8.07
N ASP A 39 -70.54 29.16 -6.84
CA ASP A 39 -69.15 29.48 -6.43
C ASP A 39 -68.35 28.20 -6.12
N ILE A 40 -69.01 27.18 -5.57
CA ILE A 40 -68.35 25.92 -5.22
C ILE A 40 -67.94 25.11 -6.45
N VAL A 41 -68.75 25.09 -7.52
CA VAL A 41 -68.43 24.36 -8.76
C VAL A 41 -67.17 24.93 -9.43
N ALA A 42 -67.03 26.26 -9.46
CA ALA A 42 -65.85 26.92 -10.01
C ALA A 42 -64.58 26.59 -9.18
N ARG A 43 -64.69 26.59 -7.85
CA ARG A 43 -63.58 26.22 -6.95
C ARG A 43 -63.17 24.76 -7.11
N VAL A 44 -64.13 23.84 -7.26
CA VAL A 44 -63.83 22.43 -7.52
C VAL A 44 -63.15 22.24 -8.87
N ARG A 45 -63.57 22.96 -9.92
CA ARG A 45 -62.89 22.93 -11.22
C ARG A 45 -61.44 23.38 -11.12
N GLY A 46 -61.18 24.53 -10.49
CA GLY A 46 -59.82 25.02 -10.27
C GLY A 46 -58.97 24.06 -9.41
N PHE A 47 -59.59 23.35 -8.46
CA PHE A 47 -58.92 22.30 -7.69
C PHE A 47 -58.56 21.10 -8.57
N VAL A 48 -59.48 20.61 -9.41
CA VAL A 48 -59.25 19.48 -10.32
C VAL A 48 -58.11 19.78 -11.28
N ASP A 49 -58.13 20.93 -11.95
CA ASP A 49 -57.06 21.33 -12.88
C ASP A 49 -55.69 21.37 -12.18
N ARG A 50 -55.67 21.93 -10.97
CA ARG A 50 -54.46 22.01 -10.15
C ARG A 50 -53.99 20.65 -9.63
N ALA A 51 -54.92 19.79 -9.23
CA ALA A 51 -54.64 18.43 -8.79
C ALA A 51 -54.10 17.58 -9.94
N GLN A 52 -54.64 17.71 -11.16
CA GLN A 52 -54.08 17.09 -12.36
C GLN A 52 -52.64 17.52 -12.60
N ALA A 53 -52.37 18.83 -12.60
CA ALA A 53 -51.02 19.38 -12.77
C ALA A 53 -50.06 18.86 -11.68
N THR A 54 -50.54 18.60 -10.47
CA THR A 54 -49.72 18.07 -9.35
C THR A 54 -49.10 16.71 -9.66
N GLY A 55 -49.65 15.96 -10.62
CA GLY A 55 -49.01 14.76 -11.14
C GLY A 55 -47.57 14.98 -11.62
N CYS A 56 -47.22 16.19 -12.09
CA CYS A 56 -45.85 16.47 -12.56
C CYS A 56 -44.81 16.54 -11.44
N VAL A 57 -45.22 16.69 -10.16
CA VAL A 57 -44.31 16.74 -9.01
C VAL A 57 -44.34 15.49 -8.13
N LEU A 58 -45.37 14.64 -8.28
CA LEU A 58 -45.52 13.41 -7.50
C LEU A 58 -44.83 12.23 -8.19
N ASP A 59 -43.71 11.82 -7.61
CA ASP A 59 -42.88 10.72 -8.10
C ASP A 59 -43.32 9.35 -7.55
N ALA A 60 -43.57 9.24 -6.24
CA ALA A 60 -43.86 7.95 -5.62
C ALA A 60 -45.22 7.41 -6.06
N GLN A 61 -45.27 6.16 -6.52
CA GLN A 61 -46.51 5.56 -7.02
C GLN A 61 -47.64 5.60 -5.98
N ASN A 62 -47.34 5.31 -4.70
CA ASN A 62 -48.33 5.40 -3.62
C ASN A 62 -48.89 6.84 -3.43
N ASP A 63 -48.05 7.85 -3.63
CA ASP A 63 -48.47 9.25 -3.55
C ASP A 63 -49.32 9.64 -4.76
N ARG A 64 -48.94 9.15 -5.95
CA ARG A 64 -49.71 9.33 -7.18
C ARG A 64 -51.06 8.65 -7.08
N ASP A 65 -51.13 7.41 -6.60
CA ASP A 65 -52.39 6.68 -6.40
C ASP A 65 -53.28 7.39 -5.39
N SER A 66 -52.69 7.89 -4.29
CA SER A 66 -53.40 8.70 -3.30
C SER A 66 -53.95 10.01 -3.88
N ALA A 67 -53.17 10.72 -4.69
CA ALA A 67 -53.59 11.95 -5.35
C ALA A 67 -54.65 11.68 -6.42
N GLN A 68 -54.52 10.58 -7.18
CA GLN A 68 -55.49 10.15 -8.18
C GLN A 68 -56.83 9.83 -7.52
N GLY A 69 -56.84 9.15 -6.36
CA GLY A 69 -58.09 8.92 -5.62
C GLY A 69 -58.79 10.21 -5.18
N VAL A 70 -58.05 11.25 -4.79
CA VAL A 70 -58.62 12.58 -4.49
C VAL A 70 -59.18 13.25 -5.75
N LEU A 71 -58.48 13.13 -6.86
CA LEU A 71 -58.88 13.67 -8.15
C LEU A 71 -60.15 12.98 -8.69
N ASP A 72 -60.20 11.66 -8.60
CA ASP A 72 -61.35 10.83 -9.00
C ASP A 72 -62.60 11.20 -8.19
N TYR A 73 -62.44 11.42 -6.88
CA TYR A 73 -63.53 11.85 -6.00
C TYR A 73 -64.17 13.16 -6.49
N TRP A 74 -63.37 14.20 -6.73
CA TRP A 74 -63.88 15.50 -7.14
C TRP A 74 -64.39 15.51 -8.58
N THR A 75 -63.80 14.69 -9.44
CA THR A 75 -64.29 14.48 -10.81
C THR A 75 -65.68 13.83 -10.79
N ALA A 76 -65.88 12.78 -9.99
CA ALA A 76 -67.19 12.15 -9.80
C ALA A 76 -68.22 13.09 -9.17
N TRP A 77 -67.78 13.92 -8.21
CA TRP A 77 -68.63 14.96 -7.61
C TRP A 77 -69.11 15.99 -8.64
N LEU A 78 -68.22 16.45 -9.53
CA LEU A 78 -68.59 17.37 -10.62
C LEU A 78 -69.60 16.75 -11.59
N PHE A 79 -69.43 15.48 -11.98
CA PHE A 79 -70.38 14.77 -12.84
C PHE A 79 -71.77 14.59 -12.21
N SER A 80 -71.85 14.59 -10.88
CA SER A 80 -73.10 14.44 -10.13
C SER A 80 -73.84 15.77 -9.92
N SER A 81 -73.24 16.91 -10.30
CA SER A 81 -73.83 18.24 -10.12
C SER A 81 -74.74 18.63 -11.29
N PRO A 82 -75.93 19.23 -11.06
CA PRO A 82 -76.87 19.62 -12.12
C PRO A 82 -76.33 20.65 -13.12
N ASP A 83 -75.29 21.43 -12.77
CA ASP A 83 -74.61 22.39 -13.65
C ASP A 83 -73.50 21.78 -14.53
N ALA A 84 -73.35 20.45 -14.55
CA ALA A 84 -72.29 19.73 -15.25
C ALA A 84 -72.39 19.67 -16.79
N ALA A 85 -73.42 20.30 -17.39
CA ALA A 85 -73.81 20.14 -18.79
C ALA A 85 -72.76 20.56 -19.84
N ALA A 86 -71.60 21.08 -19.42
CA ALA A 86 -70.51 21.51 -20.31
C ALA A 86 -69.20 20.70 -20.18
N LEU A 87 -69.17 19.61 -19.41
CA LEU A 87 -67.92 18.85 -19.22
C LEU A 87 -67.58 17.96 -20.42
N SER A 88 -66.35 18.15 -20.95
CA SER A 88 -65.69 17.16 -21.82
C SER A 88 -65.62 15.82 -21.10
N ALA A 89 -66.05 14.74 -21.76
CA ALA A 89 -66.24 13.40 -21.21
C ALA A 89 -64.94 12.65 -20.86
N THR A 90 -63.85 13.36 -20.53
CA THR A 90 -62.54 12.76 -20.30
C THR A 90 -62.29 12.64 -18.78
N PRO A 91 -61.96 11.45 -18.26
CA PRO A 91 -61.53 11.31 -16.86
C PRO A 91 -60.33 12.22 -16.59
N ALA A 92 -60.34 12.91 -15.46
CA ALA A 92 -59.20 13.72 -15.04
C ALA A 92 -58.08 12.78 -14.56
N ILE A 93 -57.03 12.64 -15.35
CA ILE A 93 -55.84 11.85 -15.00
C ILE A 93 -54.74 12.81 -14.53
N LEU A 94 -53.99 12.39 -13.51
CA LEU A 94 -52.77 13.10 -13.10
C LEU A 94 -51.80 13.23 -14.27
N ALA A 95 -51.19 14.41 -14.40
CA ALA A 95 -50.08 14.61 -15.33
C ALA A 95 -48.96 13.59 -15.06
N ALA A 96 -48.24 13.20 -16.12
CA ALA A 96 -47.04 12.37 -15.97
C ALA A 96 -46.03 13.09 -15.06
N PHE A 97 -45.33 12.32 -14.22
CA PHE A 97 -44.25 12.88 -13.41
C PHE A 97 -43.20 13.52 -14.32
N ASP A 98 -42.79 14.74 -13.98
CA ASP A 98 -41.75 15.47 -14.69
C ASP A 98 -40.58 15.72 -13.75
N PRO A 99 -39.44 15.05 -13.95
CA PRO A 99 -38.25 15.21 -13.12
C PRO A 99 -37.74 16.66 -13.06
N THR A 100 -38.04 17.50 -14.06
CA THR A 100 -37.60 18.90 -14.09
C THR A 100 -38.36 19.78 -13.10
N ASN A 101 -39.56 19.36 -12.69
CA ASN A 101 -40.38 20.05 -11.67
C ASN A 101 -40.08 19.56 -10.24
N SER A 102 -39.02 18.76 -10.07
CA SER A 102 -38.60 18.29 -8.74
C SER A 102 -38.14 19.45 -7.85
N ARG A 103 -38.32 19.29 -6.54
CA ARG A 103 -37.89 20.27 -5.54
C ARG A 103 -36.39 20.55 -5.73
N GLN A 104 -36.00 21.82 -5.81
CA GLN A 104 -34.58 22.17 -5.79
C GLN A 104 -34.06 22.16 -4.35
N LEU A 105 -32.93 21.49 -4.14
CA LEU A 105 -32.17 21.53 -2.89
C LEU A 105 -31.07 22.58 -3.02
N ALA A 106 -30.82 23.37 -1.99
CA ALA A 106 -29.72 24.33 -2.00
C ALA A 106 -28.39 23.61 -1.81
N PRO A 107 -27.24 24.13 -2.30
CA PRO A 107 -25.94 23.51 -2.06
C PRO A 107 -25.61 23.30 -0.57
N ALA A 108 -26.10 24.16 0.32
CA ALA A 108 -25.92 24.04 1.77
C ALA A 108 -26.63 22.81 2.38
N ASP A 109 -27.61 22.26 1.67
CA ASP A 109 -28.36 21.07 2.07
C ASP A 109 -27.61 19.76 1.77
N ASP A 110 -26.36 19.81 1.24
CA ASP A 110 -25.59 18.60 0.95
C ASP A 110 -25.39 17.78 2.23
N PRO A 111 -25.92 16.54 2.31
CA PRO A 111 -25.75 15.70 3.47
C PRO A 111 -24.38 14.99 3.48
N TYR A 112 -23.62 15.05 2.38
CA TYR A 112 -22.36 14.36 2.19
C TYR A 112 -21.18 15.34 2.21
N LEU A 113 -20.10 15.03 2.92
CA LEU A 113 -18.97 15.96 3.14
C LEU A 113 -17.75 15.69 2.23
N GLY A 114 -17.88 14.74 1.30
CA GLY A 114 -16.76 14.27 0.49
C GLY A 114 -15.67 13.62 1.35
N LEU A 115 -14.41 13.96 1.09
CA LEU A 115 -13.27 13.39 1.84
C LEU A 115 -13.04 14.04 3.21
N ARG A 116 -13.87 15.01 3.62
CA ARG A 116 -13.76 15.64 4.94
C ARG A 116 -14.35 14.73 6.01
N ALA A 117 -13.69 14.68 7.17
CA ALA A 117 -14.29 14.09 8.36
C ALA A 117 -15.48 14.94 8.84
N PHE A 118 -16.50 14.29 9.42
CA PHE A 118 -17.61 14.97 10.07
C PHE A 118 -17.12 15.61 11.36
N ALA A 119 -17.38 16.91 11.54
CA ALA A 119 -17.07 17.66 12.74
C ALA A 119 -18.26 17.68 13.71
N GLU A 120 -18.05 18.27 14.89
CA GLU A 120 -19.11 18.47 15.89
C GLU A 120 -20.34 19.20 15.32
N SER A 121 -20.11 20.20 14.46
CA SER A 121 -21.19 20.94 13.78
C SER A 121 -22.02 20.09 12.82
N ASP A 122 -21.48 18.96 12.37
CA ASP A 122 -22.12 18.07 11.40
C ASP A 122 -22.92 16.94 12.08
N ALA A 123 -23.13 17.00 13.40
CA ALA A 123 -23.83 15.98 14.17
C ALA A 123 -25.21 15.61 13.59
N GLY A 124 -25.95 16.59 13.05
CA GLY A 124 -27.24 16.35 12.39
C GLY A 124 -27.17 15.62 11.05
N LYS A 125 -25.97 15.51 10.45
CA LYS A 125 -25.71 14.78 9.20
C LYS A 125 -25.12 13.39 9.45
N PHE A 126 -24.59 13.12 10.65
CA PHE A 126 -23.95 11.86 11.01
C PHE A 126 -24.97 10.82 11.53
N LEU A 127 -25.64 10.15 10.60
CA LEU A 127 -26.75 9.22 10.86
C LEU A 127 -26.39 7.75 10.55
N GLY A 128 -27.09 6.81 11.18
CA GLY A 128 -26.95 5.36 10.91
C GLY A 128 -25.78 4.68 11.64
N ARG A 129 -25.10 5.39 12.54
CA ARG A 129 -23.98 4.87 13.36
C ARG A 129 -24.32 4.83 14.86
N GLU A 130 -25.61 4.79 15.20
CA GLU A 130 -26.10 4.92 16.57
C GLU A 130 -25.56 3.84 17.52
N ASP A 131 -25.44 2.59 17.06
CA ASP A 131 -24.96 1.46 17.87
C ASP A 131 -23.46 1.58 18.22
N ALA A 132 -22.65 2.00 17.24
CA ALA A 132 -21.22 2.27 17.46
C ALA A 132 -21.03 3.44 18.43
N ILE A 133 -21.84 4.50 18.29
CA ILE A 133 -21.84 5.63 19.21
C ILE A 133 -22.23 5.17 20.62
N ALA A 134 -23.31 4.41 20.78
CA ALA A 134 -23.78 3.91 22.06
C ALA A 134 -22.73 3.04 22.77
N THR A 135 -22.06 2.16 22.03
CA THR A 135 -20.99 1.31 22.56
C THR A 135 -19.80 2.15 23.06
N MET A 136 -19.42 3.19 22.31
CA MET A 136 -18.33 4.07 22.70
C MET A 136 -18.69 4.92 23.93
N LEU A 137 -19.93 5.39 24.02
CA LEU A 137 -20.42 6.13 25.19
C LEU A 137 -20.43 5.25 26.44
N GLU A 138 -20.77 3.96 26.32
CA GLU A 138 -20.69 3.02 27.44
C GLU A 138 -19.26 2.83 27.95
N LYS A 139 -18.28 2.73 27.04
CA LYS A 139 -16.86 2.70 27.43
C LYS A 139 -16.43 3.97 28.16
N LEU A 140 -16.92 5.14 27.74
CA LEU A 140 -16.63 6.43 28.41
C LEU A 140 -17.32 6.60 29.77
N ARG A 141 -18.33 5.78 30.09
CA ARG A 141 -18.87 5.66 31.46
C ARG A 141 -17.93 4.86 32.36
N GLN A 142 -17.27 3.86 31.79
CA GLN A 142 -16.43 2.90 32.52
C GLN A 142 -14.95 3.30 32.57
N HIS A 143 -14.52 4.19 31.68
CA HIS A 143 -13.12 4.60 31.53
C HIS A 143 -12.98 6.11 31.33
N SER A 144 -12.03 6.73 32.05
CA SER A 144 -11.73 8.17 31.92
C SER A 144 -10.89 8.48 30.67
N VAL A 145 -10.18 7.46 30.16
CA VAL A 145 -9.41 7.46 28.91
C VAL A 145 -9.94 6.32 28.04
N VAL A 146 -10.33 6.59 26.80
CA VAL A 146 -10.75 5.57 25.82
C VAL A 146 -9.88 5.67 24.57
N PHE A 147 -9.36 4.52 24.13
CA PHE A 147 -8.61 4.41 22.88
C PHE A 147 -9.56 4.03 21.75
N VAL A 148 -9.61 4.83 20.69
CA VAL A 148 -10.33 4.49 19.45
C VAL A 148 -9.32 4.00 18.43
N VAL A 149 -9.30 2.68 18.22
CA VAL A 149 -8.30 1.97 17.44
C VAL A 149 -8.91 1.52 16.12
N GLY A 150 -8.15 1.55 15.03
CA GLY A 150 -8.59 0.93 13.78
C GLY A 150 -7.83 1.47 12.57
N PRO A 151 -8.05 0.88 11.38
CA PRO A 151 -7.35 1.26 10.18
C PRO A 151 -7.68 2.69 9.74
N LEU A 152 -6.89 3.23 8.83
CA LEU A 152 -7.19 4.52 8.20
C LEU A 152 -8.52 4.48 7.43
N GLY A 153 -9.22 5.61 7.39
CA GLY A 153 -10.48 5.73 6.65
C GLY A 153 -11.70 5.10 7.32
N CYS A 154 -11.58 4.41 8.47
CA CYS A 154 -12.73 3.76 9.12
C CYS A 154 -13.74 4.69 9.80
N GLY A 155 -13.51 6.00 9.74
CA GLY A 155 -14.41 7.00 10.30
C GLY A 155 -14.26 7.21 11.81
N LYS A 156 -13.11 6.89 12.42
CA LYS A 156 -12.84 7.14 13.86
C LYS A 156 -13.08 8.61 14.23
N THR A 157 -12.43 9.52 13.51
CA THR A 157 -12.56 10.97 13.72
C THR A 157 -14.01 11.41 13.61
N SER A 158 -14.72 11.02 12.54
CA SER A 158 -16.14 11.34 12.35
C SER A 158 -17.04 10.79 13.46
N LEU A 159 -16.81 9.53 13.87
CA LEU A 159 -17.57 8.89 14.95
C LEU A 159 -17.39 9.63 16.28
N VAL A 160 -16.15 10.03 16.59
CA VAL A 160 -15.85 10.74 17.82
C VAL A 160 -16.42 12.16 17.78
N LEU A 161 -16.06 12.94 16.75
CA LEU A 161 -16.37 14.37 16.72
C LEU A 161 -17.85 14.66 16.43
N ALA A 162 -18.48 13.95 15.50
CA ALA A 162 -19.88 14.19 15.13
C ALA A 162 -20.86 13.27 15.86
N GLY A 163 -20.41 12.10 16.30
CA GLY A 163 -21.24 11.13 17.02
C GLY A 163 -21.17 11.29 18.54
N VAL A 164 -19.97 11.14 19.10
CA VAL A 164 -19.78 10.98 20.56
C VAL A 164 -19.72 12.32 21.29
N VAL A 165 -18.90 13.27 20.82
CA VAL A 165 -18.70 14.57 21.48
C VAL A 165 -20.02 15.33 21.70
N PRO A 166 -20.94 15.47 20.72
CA PRO A 166 -22.21 16.18 20.94
C PRO A 166 -23.07 15.56 22.04
N ARG A 167 -23.04 14.22 22.17
CA ARG A 167 -23.78 13.47 23.20
C ARG A 167 -23.14 13.53 24.58
N LEU A 168 -21.82 13.70 24.64
CA LEU A 168 -21.13 14.02 25.90
C LEU A 168 -21.46 15.44 26.36
N LYS A 169 -21.49 16.41 25.41
CA LYS A 169 -21.85 17.80 25.71
C LYS A 169 -23.29 17.95 26.19
N SER A 170 -24.23 17.15 25.68
CA SER A 170 -25.62 17.18 26.13
C SER A 170 -25.85 16.70 27.58
N ARG A 171 -24.79 16.48 28.36
CA ARG A 171 -24.79 16.13 29.81
C ARG A 171 -25.57 14.86 30.17
N LEU A 172 -25.83 14.00 29.20
CA LEU A 172 -26.55 12.72 29.42
C LEU A 172 -25.67 11.65 30.08
N LEU A 173 -24.36 11.88 30.15
CA LEU A 173 -23.35 10.87 30.55
C LEU A 173 -22.41 11.32 31.65
N ILE A 174 -22.13 12.62 31.74
CA ILE A 174 -21.26 13.20 32.74
C ILE A 174 -22.07 14.30 33.41
N GLU A 175 -22.46 14.07 34.67
CA GLU A 175 -23.16 15.07 35.48
C GLU A 175 -22.20 16.24 35.73
N THR A 176 -22.50 17.37 35.09
CA THR A 176 -21.64 18.54 35.06
C THR A 176 -22.48 19.81 35.23
N GLU A 177 -21.97 20.76 36.01
CA GLU A 177 -22.65 22.04 36.25
C GLU A 177 -22.78 22.87 34.96
N LYS A 178 -21.74 22.81 34.11
CA LYS A 178 -21.66 23.46 32.81
C LYS A 178 -21.56 22.43 31.70
N GLU A 179 -21.87 22.86 30.48
CA GLU A 179 -21.71 22.03 29.31
C GLU A 179 -20.23 21.69 29.13
N PRO A 180 -19.86 20.41 28.98
CA PRO A 180 -18.50 20.03 28.67
C PRO A 180 -18.01 20.72 27.39
N ILE A 181 -16.73 21.10 27.36
CA ILE A 181 -16.09 21.70 26.19
C ILE A 181 -15.08 20.71 25.60
N CYS A 182 -14.95 20.68 24.28
CA CYS A 182 -14.10 19.72 23.57
C CYS A 182 -12.82 20.40 23.10
N ALA A 183 -11.66 19.94 23.57
CA ALA A 183 -10.35 20.34 23.08
C ALA A 183 -9.83 19.28 22.08
N GLY A 184 -9.84 19.61 20.79
CA GLY A 184 -9.26 18.77 19.74
C GLY A 184 -7.76 19.01 19.60
N VAL A 185 -6.97 17.93 19.67
CA VAL A 185 -5.51 17.96 19.60
C VAL A 185 -5.06 17.06 18.45
N ILE A 186 -4.18 17.58 17.58
CA ILE A 186 -3.40 16.77 16.63
C ILE A 186 -1.93 17.01 16.99
N PRO A 187 -1.19 16.00 17.51
CA PRO A 187 0.11 16.22 18.14
C PRO A 187 1.16 16.91 17.26
N GLY A 188 1.30 16.49 16.01
CA GLY A 188 2.32 16.98 15.07
C GLY A 188 3.75 16.79 15.58
N THR A 189 4.65 17.66 15.12
CA THR A 189 6.06 17.69 15.54
C THR A 189 6.30 18.34 16.91
N ASP A 190 5.32 19.09 17.44
CA ASP A 190 5.39 19.73 18.77
C ASP A 190 4.12 19.40 19.59
N PRO A 191 4.01 18.18 20.15
CA PRO A 191 2.81 17.72 20.85
C PRO A 191 2.40 18.62 22.02
N ILE A 192 3.38 19.13 22.78
CA ILE A 192 3.13 20.01 23.93
C ILE A 192 2.55 21.35 23.46
N GLY A 193 3.12 21.94 22.41
CA GLY A 193 2.58 23.17 21.82
C GLY A 193 1.17 22.97 21.25
N ALA A 194 0.90 21.83 20.62
CA ALA A 194 -0.43 21.49 20.10
C ALA A 194 -1.47 21.40 21.22
N LEU A 195 -1.13 20.74 22.34
CA LEU A 195 -2.00 20.63 23.51
C LEU A 195 -2.33 21.99 24.12
N VAL A 196 -1.32 22.85 24.32
CA VAL A 196 -1.52 24.20 24.88
C VAL A 196 -2.41 25.04 23.97
N LYS A 197 -2.20 25.00 22.64
CA LYS A 197 -3.05 25.70 21.67
C LYS A 197 -4.49 25.21 21.71
N ALA A 198 -4.71 23.90 21.85
CA ALA A 198 -6.06 23.35 21.98
C ALA A 198 -6.77 23.88 23.23
N ILE A 199 -6.07 23.98 24.38
CA ILE A 199 -6.64 24.59 25.59
C ILE A 199 -6.91 26.08 25.40
N GLN A 200 -6.04 26.81 24.70
CA GLN A 200 -6.26 28.23 24.39
C GLN A 200 -7.56 28.42 23.57
N GLN A 201 -7.82 27.55 22.60
CA GLN A 201 -8.99 27.65 21.71
C GLN A 201 -10.32 27.44 22.43
N ILE A 202 -10.32 26.69 23.54
CA ILE A 202 -11.53 26.43 24.33
C ILE A 202 -11.65 27.35 25.56
N ALA A 203 -10.73 28.31 25.71
CA ALA A 203 -10.73 29.19 26.87
C ALA A 203 -12.01 30.03 26.92
N THR A 204 -12.64 30.08 28.09
CA THR A 204 -13.86 30.87 28.34
C THR A 204 -13.55 32.23 28.97
N VAL A 205 -12.25 32.52 29.19
CA VAL A 205 -11.74 33.78 29.71
C VAL A 205 -10.70 34.36 28.75
N SER A 206 -10.50 35.68 28.82
CA SER A 206 -9.44 36.33 28.05
C SER A 206 -8.07 35.90 28.58
N LEU A 207 -7.22 35.42 27.66
CA LEU A 207 -5.87 34.95 27.99
C LEU A 207 -4.81 35.98 27.56
N PRO A 208 -3.70 36.13 28.30
CA PRO A 208 -2.56 36.96 27.89
C PRO A 208 -1.99 36.57 26.52
N GLY A 209 -1.45 37.54 25.77
CA GLY A 209 -0.89 37.29 24.43
C GLY A 209 0.31 36.33 24.41
N ASN A 210 1.05 36.22 25.51
CA ASN A 210 2.18 35.29 25.69
C ASN A 210 1.79 33.95 26.34
N TRP A 211 0.49 33.71 26.58
CA TRP A 211 0.01 32.58 27.37
C TRP A 211 0.44 31.23 26.81
N VAL A 212 0.45 31.06 25.48
CA VAL A 212 0.88 29.80 24.84
C VAL A 212 2.35 29.50 25.11
N GLU A 213 3.23 30.47 24.92
CA GLU A 213 4.68 30.29 25.09
C GLU A 213 5.06 30.00 26.55
N GLU A 214 4.39 30.69 27.49
CA GLU A 214 4.59 30.47 28.92
C GLU A 214 4.10 29.09 29.36
N ASN A 215 2.88 28.70 28.94
CA ASN A 215 2.29 27.43 29.33
C ASN A 215 2.93 26.23 28.63
N ARG A 216 3.48 26.41 27.42
CA ARG A 216 4.33 25.40 26.75
C ARG A 216 5.53 25.04 27.62
N LYS A 217 6.31 26.05 28.05
CA LYS A 217 7.47 25.86 28.94
C LYS A 217 7.06 25.28 30.29
N ARG A 218 5.90 25.69 30.82
CA ARG A 218 5.37 25.18 32.08
C ARG A 218 5.03 23.69 31.97
N LEU A 219 4.36 23.28 30.90
CA LEU A 219 3.97 21.90 30.69
C LEU A 219 5.17 20.99 30.41
N GLU A 220 6.18 21.48 29.70
CA GLU A 220 7.47 20.78 29.53
C GLU A 220 8.21 20.55 30.86
N ARG A 221 8.05 21.43 31.85
CA ARG A 221 8.68 21.29 33.18
C ARG A 221 7.82 20.48 34.16
N SER A 222 6.49 20.61 34.06
CA SER A 222 5.53 20.00 34.97
C SER A 222 4.26 19.60 34.21
N PRO A 223 4.20 18.38 33.67
CA PRO A 223 3.03 17.87 32.94
C PRO A 223 1.72 17.93 33.73
N ALA A 224 1.78 17.71 35.06
CA ALA A 224 0.65 17.82 35.97
C ALA A 224 0.00 19.22 36.02
N SER A 225 0.65 20.25 35.47
CA SER A 225 0.10 21.60 35.40
C SER A 225 -1.07 21.74 34.41
N LEU A 226 -1.31 20.76 33.53
CA LEU A 226 -2.43 20.81 32.57
C LEU A 226 -3.79 20.98 33.25
N ALA A 227 -4.03 20.25 34.35
CA ALA A 227 -5.29 20.34 35.08
C ALA A 227 -5.52 21.76 35.65
N GLN A 228 -4.46 22.42 36.13
CA GLN A 228 -4.54 23.81 36.58
C GLN A 228 -4.72 24.78 35.41
N MET A 229 -4.04 24.52 34.29
CA MET A 229 -4.15 25.29 33.06
C MET A 229 -5.59 25.30 32.55
N VAL A 230 -6.22 24.13 32.47
CA VAL A 230 -7.65 23.97 32.12
C VAL A 230 -8.54 24.72 33.10
N ARG A 231 -8.35 24.54 34.43
CA ARG A 231 -9.14 25.28 35.43
C ARG A 231 -9.01 26.80 35.31
N SER A 232 -7.86 27.30 34.88
CA SER A 232 -7.63 28.73 34.68
C SER A 232 -8.22 29.26 33.36
N ALA A 233 -8.14 28.48 32.28
CA ALA A 233 -8.61 28.87 30.96
C ALA A 233 -10.12 28.67 30.81
N ALA A 234 -10.70 27.68 31.46
CA ALA A 234 -12.12 27.37 31.43
C ALA A 234 -12.68 27.05 32.83
N PRO A 235 -12.82 28.05 33.73
CA PRO A 235 -13.24 27.82 35.11
C PRO A 235 -14.64 27.18 35.23
N GLY A 236 -14.72 26.07 35.97
CA GLY A 236 -15.95 25.33 36.23
C GLY A 236 -16.49 24.54 35.04
N SER A 237 -15.73 24.46 33.93
CA SER A 237 -16.08 23.62 32.79
C SER A 237 -15.33 22.29 32.84
N SER A 238 -16.03 21.22 32.51
CA SER A 238 -15.42 19.92 32.23
C SER A 238 -14.87 19.88 30.81
N VAL A 239 -13.72 19.23 30.61
CA VAL A 239 -13.05 19.18 29.31
C VAL A 239 -13.00 17.75 28.79
N ILE A 240 -13.38 17.59 27.52
CA ILE A 240 -13.17 16.38 26.73
C ILE A 240 -11.96 16.65 25.83
N VAL A 241 -10.84 15.97 26.10
CA VAL A 241 -9.65 16.06 25.25
C VAL A 241 -9.73 14.96 24.21
N VAL A 242 -9.85 15.34 22.93
CA VAL A 242 -9.80 14.41 21.81
C VAL A 242 -8.44 14.55 21.16
N VAL A 243 -7.57 13.55 21.30
CA VAL A 243 -6.31 13.50 20.58
C VAL A 243 -6.51 12.66 19.32
N ASP A 244 -6.61 13.34 18.18
CA ASP A 244 -6.70 12.69 16.87
C ASP A 244 -5.31 12.47 16.28
N GLN A 245 -5.16 11.41 15.48
CA GLN A 245 -3.89 10.94 14.92
C GLN A 245 -2.80 10.78 16.01
N PHE A 246 -3.13 10.08 17.08
CA PHE A 246 -2.22 9.87 18.21
C PHE A 246 -0.89 9.21 17.79
N GLU A 247 -0.89 8.45 16.69
CA GLU A 247 0.31 7.89 16.07
C GLU A 247 1.36 8.94 15.69
N GLU A 248 1.00 10.22 15.51
CA GLU A 248 1.94 11.31 15.23
C GLU A 248 2.99 11.48 16.33
N LEU A 249 2.70 11.03 17.55
CA LEU A 249 3.72 10.94 18.59
C LEU A 249 4.87 10.03 18.15
N PHE A 250 4.60 8.89 17.54
CA PHE A 250 5.63 7.92 17.16
C PHE A 250 6.23 8.21 15.78
N THR A 251 5.48 8.86 14.89
CA THR A 251 5.90 9.09 13.50
C THR A 251 6.54 10.46 13.28
N LEU A 252 6.10 11.50 13.99
CA LEU A 252 6.57 12.88 13.80
C LEU A 252 7.36 13.42 14.99
N CYS A 253 7.08 12.97 16.22
CA CYS A 253 7.83 13.39 17.41
C CYS A 253 9.02 12.46 17.69
N ALA A 254 10.22 12.91 17.34
CA ALA A 254 11.45 12.13 17.53
C ALA A 254 11.82 11.94 19.02
N ASP A 255 11.51 12.90 19.89
CA ASP A 255 11.93 12.92 21.29
C ASP A 255 11.01 12.08 22.20
N ALA A 256 11.55 10.99 22.74
CA ALA A 256 10.83 10.09 23.66
C ALA A 256 10.38 10.78 24.95
N THR A 257 11.17 11.71 25.48
CA THR A 257 10.84 12.45 26.70
C THR A 257 9.66 13.38 26.46
N ILE A 258 9.54 13.99 25.28
CA ILE A 258 8.39 14.83 24.93
C ILE A 258 7.12 13.98 24.82
N ARG A 259 7.20 12.76 24.26
CA ARG A 259 6.05 11.84 24.20
C ARG A 259 5.52 11.51 25.58
N GLU A 260 6.40 11.13 26.52
CA GLU A 260 6.00 10.82 27.90
C GLU A 260 5.39 12.04 28.62
N LYS A 261 6.01 13.22 28.50
CA LYS A 261 5.46 14.44 29.11
C LYS A 261 4.08 14.80 28.56
N PHE A 262 3.85 14.60 27.27
CA PHE A 262 2.55 14.83 26.65
C PHE A 262 1.49 13.88 27.23
N THR A 263 1.82 12.60 27.38
CA THR A 263 0.91 11.59 27.93
C THR A 263 0.65 11.77 29.42
N GLU A 264 1.68 12.09 30.20
CA GLU A 264 1.56 12.46 31.62
C GLU A 264 0.64 13.66 31.80
N ALA A 265 0.74 14.67 30.92
CA ALA A 265 -0.12 15.84 30.96
C ALA A 265 -1.59 15.45 30.78
N ILE A 266 -1.91 14.64 29.76
CA ILE A 266 -3.28 14.15 29.52
C ILE A 266 -3.78 13.37 30.72
N VAL A 267 -3.03 12.39 31.20
CA VAL A 267 -3.43 11.54 32.34
C VAL A 267 -3.66 12.36 33.60
N SER A 268 -2.85 13.40 33.84
CA SER A 268 -3.04 14.30 34.98
C SER A 268 -4.37 15.07 34.98
N LEU A 269 -5.01 15.22 33.80
CA LEU A 269 -6.32 15.84 33.65
C LEU A 269 -7.47 14.86 33.97
N VAL A 270 -7.22 13.56 33.81
CA VAL A 270 -8.20 12.46 33.93
C VAL A 270 -7.73 11.35 34.87
N PRO A 271 -7.33 11.67 36.12
CA PRO A 271 -6.68 10.72 37.02
C PRO A 271 -7.54 9.49 37.35
N ASP A 272 -8.86 9.65 37.35
CA ASP A 272 -9.85 8.62 37.67
C ASP A 272 -11.21 8.92 37.00
N LEU A 273 -12.21 8.09 37.29
CA LEU A 273 -13.59 8.24 36.81
C LEU A 273 -14.38 9.33 37.53
N GLU A 274 -13.94 9.76 38.72
CA GLU A 274 -14.59 10.84 39.50
C GLU A 274 -14.30 12.21 38.88
N SER A 275 -13.17 12.36 38.18
CA SER A 275 -12.93 13.50 37.31
C SER A 275 -14.08 13.66 36.33
N SER A 276 -14.55 14.89 36.13
CA SER A 276 -15.54 15.21 35.11
C SER A 276 -14.92 15.38 33.71
N ASN A 277 -13.59 15.36 33.61
CA ASN A 277 -12.88 15.41 32.33
C ASN A 277 -12.80 14.01 31.70
N ARG A 278 -12.69 13.95 30.37
CA ARG A 278 -12.49 12.69 29.62
C ARG A 278 -11.41 12.86 28.58
N ALA A 279 -10.69 11.78 28.26
CA ALA A 279 -9.74 11.74 27.16
C ALA A 279 -10.14 10.65 26.14
N ILE A 280 -10.11 11.00 24.87
CA ILE A 280 -10.33 10.09 23.75
C ILE A 280 -9.08 10.13 22.88
N LEU A 281 -8.39 8.99 22.76
CA LEU A 281 -7.17 8.87 21.98
C LEU A 281 -7.48 8.08 20.71
N ILE A 282 -7.49 8.75 19.56
CA ILE A 282 -7.74 8.12 18.26
C ILE A 282 -6.40 7.72 17.67
N ILE A 283 -6.22 6.42 17.41
CA ILE A 283 -4.95 5.86 16.95
C ILE A 283 -5.18 4.83 15.85
N ARG A 284 -4.21 4.71 14.95
CA ARG A 284 -4.15 3.56 14.02
C ARG A 284 -3.81 2.26 14.76
N ASP A 285 -4.28 1.15 14.20
CA ASP A 285 -4.11 -0.20 14.77
C ASP A 285 -2.65 -0.66 14.82
N ASP A 286 -1.86 -0.37 13.79
CA ASP A 286 -0.41 -0.61 13.73
C ASP A 286 0.40 0.12 14.82
N TYR A 287 -0.09 1.25 15.33
CA TYR A 287 0.54 2.00 16.43
C TYR A 287 -0.09 1.74 17.81
N ALA A 288 -1.16 0.95 17.91
CA ALA A 288 -1.83 0.66 19.18
C ALA A 288 -0.90 0.02 20.22
N ALA A 289 -0.03 -0.90 19.79
CA ALA A 289 0.97 -1.53 20.66
C ALA A 289 2.01 -0.52 21.16
N ALA A 290 2.43 0.44 20.32
CA ALA A 290 3.36 1.49 20.73
C ALA A 290 2.80 2.37 21.85
N ALA A 291 1.48 2.62 21.85
CA ALA A 291 0.82 3.38 22.92
C ALA A 291 0.85 2.67 24.28
N GLN A 292 0.84 1.34 24.31
CA GLN A 292 0.96 0.56 25.55
C GLN A 292 2.35 0.64 26.19
N HIS A 293 3.37 1.05 25.42
CA HIS A 293 4.73 1.22 25.91
C HIS A 293 4.97 2.58 26.59
N LEU A 294 4.02 3.53 26.49
CA LEU A 294 4.09 4.81 27.19
C LEU A 294 3.72 4.62 28.66
N ASP A 295 4.64 4.95 29.56
CA ASP A 295 4.51 4.63 30.99
C ASP A 295 3.24 5.24 31.60
N ALA A 296 2.93 6.48 31.25
CA ALA A 296 1.74 7.18 31.76
C ALA A 296 0.41 6.52 31.35
N LEU A 297 0.36 5.83 30.20
CA LEU A 297 -0.87 5.24 29.67
C LEU A 297 -1.08 3.77 30.05
N LYS A 298 -0.08 3.10 30.65
CA LYS A 298 -0.15 1.65 30.97
C LYS A 298 -1.38 1.25 31.78
N SER A 299 -1.78 2.06 32.77
CA SER A 299 -2.95 1.79 33.60
C SER A 299 -4.28 2.03 32.89
N PHE A 300 -4.26 2.74 31.76
CA PHE A 300 -5.46 3.11 30.98
C PHE A 300 -5.61 2.31 29.70
N ALA A 301 -4.51 1.78 29.13
CA ALA A 301 -4.49 1.02 27.89
C ALA A 301 -4.93 -0.44 28.06
N THR A 302 -6.02 -0.67 28.79
CA THR A 302 -6.64 -2.00 28.94
C THR A 302 -7.48 -2.34 27.71
N GLU A 303 -7.70 -3.62 27.46
CA GLU A 303 -8.57 -4.08 26.36
C GLU A 303 -10.00 -3.52 26.50
N SER A 304 -10.51 -3.41 27.74
CA SER A 304 -11.83 -2.83 28.03
C SER A 304 -11.95 -1.34 27.67
N ALA A 305 -10.85 -0.58 27.76
CA ALA A 305 -10.78 0.84 27.38
C ALA A 305 -10.55 1.06 25.88
N CYS A 306 -10.27 0.01 25.11
CA CYS A 306 -10.10 0.08 23.67
C CYS A 306 -11.44 -0.12 22.94
N PHE A 307 -11.70 0.69 21.92
CA PHE A 307 -12.85 0.59 21.04
C PHE A 307 -12.39 0.56 19.59
N SER A 308 -12.76 -0.49 18.86
CA SER A 308 -12.56 -0.57 17.43
C SER A 308 -13.92 -0.45 16.73
N PRO A 309 -14.19 0.63 15.99
CA PRO A 309 -15.45 0.76 15.27
C PRO A 309 -15.59 -0.39 14.26
N PRO A 310 -16.67 -1.19 14.32
CA PRO A 310 -16.86 -2.28 13.37
C PRO A 310 -17.08 -1.74 11.95
N ALA A 311 -16.72 -2.57 10.97
CA ALA A 311 -17.06 -2.37 9.57
C ALA A 311 -18.58 -2.28 9.41
N PRO A 312 -19.13 -1.21 8.82
CA PRO A 312 -20.55 -1.18 8.49
C PRO A 312 -20.89 -2.30 7.50
N THR A 313 -21.92 -3.08 7.81
CA THR A 313 -22.52 -4.07 6.91
C THR A 313 -23.16 -3.38 5.71
N GLY A 314 -23.41 -4.12 4.62
CA GLY A 314 -24.13 -3.56 3.45
C GLY A 314 -25.49 -2.96 3.82
N ALA A 315 -26.24 -3.60 4.73
CA ALA A 315 -27.52 -3.08 5.21
C ALA A 315 -27.38 -1.79 6.03
N GLU A 316 -26.34 -1.68 6.87
CA GLU A 316 -26.04 -0.46 7.60
C GLU A 316 -25.60 0.66 6.65
N LEU A 317 -24.80 0.36 5.62
CA LEU A 317 -24.40 1.34 4.61
C LEU A 317 -25.60 1.90 3.85
N VAL A 318 -26.53 1.04 3.41
CA VAL A 318 -27.79 1.48 2.79
C VAL A 318 -28.56 2.40 3.74
N ARG A 319 -28.65 2.05 5.03
CA ARG A 319 -29.30 2.89 6.04
C ARG A 319 -28.61 4.23 6.22
N ILE A 320 -27.28 4.26 6.32
CA ILE A 320 -26.48 5.48 6.47
C ILE A 320 -26.72 6.42 5.28
N ILE A 321 -26.68 5.89 4.06
CA ILE A 321 -26.88 6.68 2.84
C ILE A 321 -28.30 7.24 2.77
N LYS A 322 -29.33 6.38 2.98
CA LYS A 322 -30.74 6.77 2.89
C LYS A 322 -31.14 7.75 3.99
N SER A 323 -30.77 7.50 5.25
CA SER A 323 -31.12 8.40 6.36
C SER A 323 -30.57 9.81 6.16
N ALA A 324 -29.33 9.94 5.67
CA ALA A 324 -28.73 11.23 5.37
C ALA A 324 -29.47 11.97 4.24
N ALA A 325 -29.89 11.23 3.21
CA ALA A 325 -30.65 11.77 2.09
C ALA A 325 -32.08 12.19 2.48
N ASP A 326 -32.78 11.34 3.22
CA ASP A 326 -34.15 11.56 3.67
C ASP A 326 -34.25 12.81 4.55
N ASN A 327 -33.24 13.08 5.39
CA ASN A 327 -33.17 14.26 6.24
C ASN A 327 -33.21 15.58 5.46
N VAL A 328 -32.78 15.58 4.21
CA VAL A 328 -32.78 16.75 3.31
C VAL A 328 -33.77 16.60 2.15
N GLY A 329 -34.51 15.49 2.09
CA GLY A 329 -35.45 15.18 1.02
C GLY A 329 -34.80 14.83 -0.32
N LEU A 330 -33.55 14.36 -0.30
CA LEU A 330 -32.83 13.83 -1.46
C LEU A 330 -33.31 12.41 -1.77
N LYS A 331 -33.51 12.11 -3.05
CA LYS A 331 -33.94 10.81 -3.56
C LYS A 331 -32.88 10.21 -4.48
N PHE A 332 -32.92 8.89 -4.62
CA PHE A 332 -32.10 8.13 -5.57
C PHE A 332 -33.02 7.35 -6.51
N ASP A 333 -32.60 7.15 -7.75
CA ASP A 333 -33.18 6.11 -8.59
C ASP A 333 -32.94 4.72 -7.99
N GLU A 334 -33.78 3.77 -8.38
CA GLU A 334 -33.77 2.40 -7.87
C GLU A 334 -32.41 1.70 -8.09
N GLY A 335 -31.91 1.02 -7.05
CA GLY A 335 -30.70 0.20 -7.10
C GLY A 335 -29.38 0.95 -6.93
N ILE A 336 -29.34 2.29 -7.03
CA ILE A 336 -28.09 3.06 -6.88
C ILE A 336 -27.51 2.89 -5.46
N VAL A 337 -28.33 3.05 -4.44
CA VAL A 337 -27.87 3.00 -3.04
C VAL A 337 -27.37 1.60 -2.69
N GLU A 338 -28.05 0.57 -3.17
CA GLU A 338 -27.68 -0.82 -2.96
C GLU A 338 -26.37 -1.16 -3.69
N ASP A 339 -26.16 -0.70 -4.92
CA ASP A 339 -24.89 -0.89 -5.64
C ASP A 339 -23.73 -0.16 -4.94
N LEU A 340 -23.93 1.10 -4.52
CA LEU A 340 -22.95 1.87 -3.74
C LEU A 340 -22.57 1.17 -2.43
N ALA A 341 -23.55 0.66 -1.70
CA ALA A 341 -23.33 -0.03 -0.43
C ALA A 341 -22.63 -1.38 -0.62
N ASN A 342 -22.94 -2.11 -1.69
CA ASN A 342 -22.31 -3.40 -1.99
C ASN A 342 -20.84 -3.24 -2.38
N GLU A 343 -20.49 -2.20 -3.15
CA GLU A 343 -19.10 -1.96 -3.59
C GLU A 343 -18.14 -1.71 -2.41
N VAL A 344 -18.64 -1.11 -1.34
CA VAL A 344 -17.84 -0.72 -0.15
C VAL A 344 -18.08 -1.63 1.06
N SER A 345 -18.94 -2.64 0.92
CA SER A 345 -19.29 -3.52 2.02
C SER A 345 -18.09 -4.37 2.45
N GLY A 346 -17.84 -4.45 3.76
CA GLY A 346 -16.74 -5.23 4.33
C GLY A 346 -15.35 -4.59 4.19
N ASP A 347 -15.18 -3.55 3.38
CA ASP A 347 -13.94 -2.77 3.27
C ASP A 347 -14.08 -1.43 3.99
N VAL A 348 -13.59 -1.39 5.22
CA VAL A 348 -13.68 -0.20 6.08
C VAL A 348 -12.88 0.98 5.54
N ALA A 349 -11.84 0.73 4.74
CA ALA A 349 -11.01 1.79 4.15
C ALA A 349 -11.70 2.53 3.00
N SER A 350 -12.85 2.03 2.53
CA SER A 350 -13.58 2.56 1.37
C SER A 350 -14.68 3.58 1.71
N LEU A 351 -15.00 3.79 3.00
CA LEU A 351 -15.98 4.79 3.44
C LEU A 351 -15.68 6.23 2.96
N PRO A 352 -14.43 6.70 2.94
CA PRO A 352 -14.09 8.02 2.40
C PRO A 352 -14.40 8.11 0.91
N THR A 353 -14.09 7.04 0.16
CA THR A 353 -14.40 6.94 -1.28
C THR A 353 -15.91 6.95 -1.53
N LEU A 354 -16.70 6.28 -0.66
CA LEU A 354 -18.17 6.38 -0.69
C LEU A 354 -18.65 7.82 -0.49
N GLN A 355 -18.15 8.53 0.54
CA GLN A 355 -18.54 9.92 0.80
C GLN A 355 -18.14 10.86 -0.34
N PHE A 356 -16.95 10.68 -0.93
CA PHE A 356 -16.53 11.42 -2.12
C PHE A 356 -17.52 11.23 -3.27
N THR A 357 -17.90 9.98 -3.51
CA THR A 357 -18.82 9.62 -4.60
C THR A 357 -20.20 10.20 -4.40
N LEU A 358 -20.74 10.09 -3.18
CA LEU A 358 -22.04 10.68 -2.83
C LEU A 358 -22.04 12.19 -2.99
N SER A 359 -20.95 12.88 -2.63
CA SER A 359 -20.79 14.32 -2.87
C SER A 359 -20.73 14.65 -4.37
N LYS A 360 -20.04 13.85 -5.20
CA LYS A 360 -20.05 14.05 -6.66
C LYS A 360 -21.40 13.74 -7.32
N LEU A 361 -22.15 12.80 -6.77
CA LEU A 361 -23.52 12.53 -7.20
C LEU A 361 -24.46 13.66 -6.80
N TRP A 362 -24.25 14.24 -5.62
CA TRP A 362 -24.97 15.44 -5.19
C TRP A 362 -24.77 16.59 -6.17
N ASP A 363 -23.53 16.88 -6.59
CA ASP A 363 -23.22 17.95 -7.54
C ASP A 363 -23.92 17.76 -8.91
N ARG A 364 -24.15 16.50 -9.31
CA ARG A 364 -24.75 16.13 -10.61
C ARG A 364 -26.24 15.75 -10.52
N ARG A 365 -26.86 15.93 -9.35
CA ARG A 365 -28.28 15.62 -9.15
C ARG A 365 -29.17 16.50 -10.04
N ARG A 366 -30.38 16.04 -10.32
CA ARG A 366 -31.45 16.85 -10.94
C ARG A 366 -32.48 17.20 -9.87
N GLY A 367 -32.52 18.47 -9.47
CA GLY A 367 -33.38 18.95 -8.37
C GLY A 367 -33.02 18.29 -7.04
N ASN A 368 -33.87 17.38 -6.56
CA ASN A 368 -33.64 16.58 -5.36
C ASN A 368 -33.40 15.09 -5.66
N ARG A 369 -32.99 14.73 -6.88
CA ARG A 369 -32.80 13.33 -7.27
C ARG A 369 -31.44 13.04 -7.88
N ILE A 370 -30.75 12.05 -7.32
CA ILE A 370 -29.59 11.40 -7.94
C ILE A 370 -30.11 10.37 -8.94
N THR A 371 -29.83 10.63 -10.20
CA THR A 371 -30.33 9.85 -11.34
C THR A 371 -29.35 8.77 -11.76
N SER A 372 -29.84 7.76 -12.47
CA SER A 372 -29.03 6.70 -13.06
C SER A 372 -28.02 7.26 -14.06
N GLU A 373 -28.36 8.34 -14.78
CA GLU A 373 -27.41 9.04 -15.66
C GLU A 373 -26.29 9.71 -14.88
N ALA A 374 -26.62 10.43 -13.79
CA ALA A 374 -25.61 11.03 -12.91
C ALA A 374 -24.70 9.96 -12.30
N TYR A 375 -25.27 8.80 -11.93
CA TYR A 375 -24.50 7.67 -11.42
C TYR A 375 -23.58 7.04 -12.47
N ALA A 376 -24.03 6.90 -13.72
CA ALA A 376 -23.17 6.42 -14.80
C ALA A 376 -22.00 7.38 -15.10
N GLU A 377 -22.25 8.69 -15.03
CA GLU A 377 -21.25 9.74 -15.24
C GLU A 377 -20.18 9.74 -14.14
N VAL A 378 -20.60 9.77 -12.86
CA VAL A 378 -19.69 9.75 -11.71
C VAL A 378 -18.97 8.41 -11.59
N GLY A 379 -19.70 7.31 -11.78
CA GLY A 379 -19.23 5.95 -11.61
C GLY A 379 -19.28 5.46 -10.16
N ARG A 380 -18.81 4.22 -9.98
CA ARG A 380 -18.70 3.55 -8.68
C ARG A 380 -17.65 4.22 -7.79
N PRO A 381 -17.67 3.99 -6.46
CA PRO A 381 -16.77 4.64 -5.52
C PRO A 381 -15.32 4.83 -5.95
N ARG A 382 -14.58 3.73 -6.17
CA ARG A 382 -13.17 3.80 -6.57
C ARG A 382 -12.98 4.48 -7.93
N GLU A 383 -13.96 4.35 -8.83
CA GLU A 383 -13.90 5.00 -10.13
C GLU A 383 -14.13 6.51 -10.05
N ALA A 384 -15.04 6.97 -9.17
CA ALA A 384 -15.39 8.37 -9.04
C ALA A 384 -14.17 9.21 -8.62
N LEU A 385 -13.40 8.74 -7.64
CA LEU A 385 -12.19 9.40 -7.18
C LEU A 385 -11.14 9.47 -8.30
N ARG A 386 -10.91 8.34 -8.99
CA ARG A 386 -9.99 8.26 -10.13
C ARG A 386 -10.40 9.20 -11.27
N ARG A 387 -11.67 9.18 -11.67
CA ARG A 387 -12.20 10.01 -12.77
C ARG A 387 -12.03 11.49 -12.44
N ALA A 388 -12.37 11.91 -11.22
CA ALA A 388 -12.18 13.30 -10.79
C ALA A 388 -10.71 13.73 -10.85
N ALA A 389 -9.77 12.87 -10.41
CA ALA A 389 -8.35 13.18 -10.46
C ALA A 389 -7.83 13.27 -11.91
N GLU A 390 -8.20 12.33 -12.78
CA GLU A 390 -7.80 12.37 -14.20
C GLU A 390 -8.48 13.50 -14.97
N GLU A 391 -9.71 13.89 -14.62
CA GLU A 391 -10.41 15.03 -15.22
C GLU A 391 -9.68 16.35 -14.93
N VAL A 392 -9.34 16.60 -13.66
CA VAL A 392 -8.58 17.80 -13.26
C VAL A 392 -7.19 17.79 -13.92
N TYR A 393 -6.50 16.66 -13.91
CA TYR A 393 -5.17 16.53 -14.51
C TYR A 393 -5.19 16.68 -16.04
N GLY A 394 -6.17 16.09 -16.71
CA GLY A 394 -6.32 16.11 -18.17
C GLY A 394 -6.70 17.48 -18.72
N ALA A 395 -7.26 18.36 -17.89
CA ALA A 395 -7.59 19.74 -18.25
C ALA A 395 -6.39 20.71 -18.16
N LEU A 396 -5.22 20.24 -17.70
CA LEU A 396 -3.98 21.02 -17.57
C LEU A 396 -3.07 20.84 -18.78
N ASP A 397 -2.26 21.84 -19.09
CA ASP A 397 -1.22 21.73 -20.12
C ASP A 397 0.02 20.94 -19.64
N GLY A 398 0.99 20.69 -20.51
CA GLY A 398 2.15 19.85 -20.19
C GLY A 398 3.08 20.41 -19.11
N GLU A 399 3.18 21.74 -19.00
CA GLU A 399 3.98 22.41 -17.97
C GLU A 399 3.27 22.32 -16.62
N GLU A 400 1.97 22.62 -16.60
CA GLU A 400 1.10 22.48 -15.43
C GLU A 400 1.05 21.03 -14.93
N GLN A 401 0.96 20.04 -15.82
CA GLN A 401 0.97 18.61 -15.47
C GLN A 401 2.26 18.18 -14.78
N SER A 402 3.41 18.71 -15.18
CA SER A 402 4.70 18.43 -14.53
C SER A 402 4.78 19.06 -13.14
N LEU A 403 4.16 20.23 -12.96
CA LEU A 403 4.04 20.88 -11.65
C LEU A 403 3.08 20.12 -10.72
N VAL A 404 2.01 19.50 -11.23
CA VAL A 404 1.14 18.63 -10.43
C VAL A 404 1.90 17.47 -9.80
N GLU A 405 2.75 16.78 -10.57
CA GLU A 405 3.57 15.69 -10.04
C GLU A 405 4.44 16.18 -8.88
N SER A 406 5.10 17.32 -9.05
CA SER A 406 5.95 17.94 -8.01
C SER A 406 5.14 18.30 -6.76
N VAL A 407 3.96 18.88 -6.92
CA VAL A 407 3.05 19.22 -5.81
C VAL A 407 2.62 17.97 -5.03
N PHE A 408 2.17 16.92 -5.72
CA PHE A 408 1.70 15.71 -5.04
C PHE A 408 2.83 14.92 -4.36
N LEU A 409 4.03 14.91 -4.94
CA LEU A 409 5.23 14.31 -4.31
C LEU A 409 5.73 15.09 -3.09
N GLU A 410 5.37 16.36 -2.96
CA GLU A 410 5.63 17.12 -1.73
C GLU A 410 4.53 16.93 -0.68
N LEU A 411 3.27 16.78 -1.11
CA LEU A 411 2.13 16.49 -0.23
C LEU A 411 2.10 15.04 0.27
N ILE A 412 2.72 14.10 -0.45
CA ILE A 412 2.79 12.69 -0.09
C ILE A 412 4.22 12.19 -0.26
N GLN A 413 4.82 11.72 0.83
CA GLN A 413 6.12 11.06 0.80
C GLN A 413 5.99 9.55 0.94
N PRO A 414 6.89 8.78 0.30
CA PRO A 414 6.96 7.35 0.54
C PRO A 414 7.47 7.07 1.96
N GLY A 415 6.76 6.20 2.68
CA GLY A 415 7.16 5.67 3.97
C GLY A 415 8.06 4.43 3.84
N LEU A 416 8.20 3.67 4.93
CA LEU A 416 8.89 2.38 4.93
C LEU A 416 8.00 1.33 4.22
N GLY A 417 8.55 0.65 3.21
CA GLY A 417 7.79 -0.34 2.43
C GLY A 417 6.71 0.31 1.55
N GLU A 418 5.49 -0.22 1.61
CA GLU A 418 4.35 0.28 0.81
C GLU A 418 3.63 1.48 1.44
N GLU A 419 3.99 1.87 2.66
CA GLU A 419 3.35 2.98 3.36
C GLU A 419 3.57 4.32 2.65
N VAL A 420 2.64 5.25 2.88
CA VAL A 420 2.74 6.65 2.46
C VAL A 420 2.49 7.54 3.66
N GLN A 421 3.21 8.66 3.70
CA GLN A 421 3.04 9.69 4.71
C GLN A 421 2.50 10.95 4.05
N ARG A 422 1.34 11.41 4.53
CA ARG A 422 0.77 12.70 4.12
C ARG A 422 1.52 13.84 4.80
N ARG A 423 1.72 14.92 4.07
CA ARG A 423 2.34 16.16 4.55
C ARG A 423 1.37 17.31 4.36
N ARG A 424 1.43 18.24 5.32
CA ARG A 424 0.78 19.54 5.24
C ARG A 424 1.77 20.55 4.71
N LEU A 425 1.52 21.08 3.51
CA LEU A 425 2.34 22.14 2.92
C LEU A 425 1.70 23.49 3.17
N ARG A 426 2.51 24.50 3.47
CA ARG A 426 2.05 25.90 3.56
C ARG A 426 1.93 26.49 2.15
N ARG A 427 1.07 27.49 1.98
CA ARG A 427 0.93 28.25 0.73
C ARG A 427 2.29 28.75 0.21
N ASP A 428 3.14 29.27 1.09
CA ASP A 428 4.48 29.75 0.71
C ASP A 428 5.41 28.62 0.20
N SER A 429 5.29 27.41 0.75
CA SER A 429 6.05 26.26 0.24
C SER A 429 5.60 25.85 -1.16
N LEU A 430 4.31 25.98 -1.48
CA LEU A 430 3.79 25.72 -2.83
C LEU A 430 4.32 26.75 -3.84
N ARG A 431 4.43 28.02 -3.44
CA ARG A 431 5.04 29.08 -4.26
C ARG A 431 6.49 28.77 -4.64
N GLN A 432 7.23 28.17 -3.72
CA GLN A 432 8.63 27.78 -3.94
C GLN A 432 8.81 26.61 -4.93
N LEU A 433 7.75 25.86 -5.24
CA LEU A 433 7.81 24.79 -6.24
C LEU A 433 7.87 25.32 -7.68
N ASN A 434 7.41 26.55 -7.90
CA ASN A 434 7.59 27.24 -9.18
C ASN A 434 8.00 28.70 -8.93
N PRO A 435 9.29 28.97 -8.63
CA PRO A 435 9.78 30.32 -8.33
C PRO A 435 9.57 31.33 -9.46
N ASP A 436 9.56 30.87 -10.72
CA ASP A 436 9.36 31.71 -11.90
C ASP A 436 7.89 32.15 -12.05
N ASN A 437 6.94 31.34 -11.58
CA ASN A 437 5.51 31.67 -11.54
C ASN A 437 4.83 31.16 -10.25
N PRO A 438 5.06 31.81 -9.09
CA PRO A 438 4.64 31.30 -7.78
C PRO A 438 3.13 31.06 -7.63
N GLU A 439 2.30 31.86 -8.29
CA GLU A 439 0.84 31.74 -8.22
C GLU A 439 0.29 30.61 -9.12
N GLN A 440 1.08 30.06 -10.04
CA GLN A 440 0.64 28.94 -10.87
C GLN A 440 0.44 27.67 -10.05
N ALA A 441 1.38 27.35 -9.15
CA ALA A 441 1.24 26.20 -8.24
C ALA A 441 -0.03 26.32 -7.38
N ILE A 442 -0.33 27.52 -6.90
CA ILE A 442 -1.54 27.77 -6.10
C ILE A 442 -2.80 27.58 -6.95
N ARG A 443 -2.88 28.17 -8.15
CA ARG A 443 -4.05 28.00 -9.04
C ARG A 443 -4.30 26.54 -9.39
N ILE A 444 -3.24 25.75 -9.61
CA ILE A 444 -3.35 24.31 -9.86
C ILE A 444 -3.91 23.62 -8.61
N VAL A 445 -3.31 23.86 -7.44
CA VAL A 445 -3.77 23.28 -6.17
C VAL A 445 -5.22 23.63 -5.87
N ASP A 446 -5.63 24.88 -6.12
CA ASP A 446 -7.02 25.33 -5.93
C ASP A 446 -7.99 24.54 -6.81
N ARG A 447 -7.64 24.16 -8.05
CA ARG A 447 -8.49 23.25 -8.86
C ARG A 447 -8.67 21.87 -8.21
N PHE A 448 -7.62 21.32 -7.59
CA PHE A 448 -7.72 20.07 -6.84
C PHE A 448 -8.47 20.23 -5.51
N VAL A 449 -8.46 21.44 -4.92
CA VAL A 449 -9.29 21.78 -3.76
C VAL A 449 -10.76 21.84 -4.15
N ASP A 450 -11.09 22.52 -5.27
CA ASP A 450 -12.45 22.61 -5.80
C ASP A 450 -12.99 21.23 -6.20
N ALA A 451 -12.13 20.35 -6.72
CA ALA A 451 -12.47 18.97 -7.00
C ALA A 451 -12.64 18.10 -5.73
N GLY A 452 -12.23 18.59 -4.55
CA GLY A 452 -12.32 17.86 -3.28
C GLY A 452 -11.22 16.83 -3.07
N LEU A 453 -10.13 16.90 -3.84
CA LEU A 453 -8.99 15.96 -3.80
C LEU A 453 -7.88 16.45 -2.85
N ILE A 454 -7.75 17.77 -2.71
CA ILE A 454 -6.88 18.42 -1.74
C ILE A 454 -7.73 19.17 -0.72
N ARG A 455 -7.35 19.09 0.55
CA ARG A 455 -7.97 19.86 1.63
C ARG A 455 -7.13 21.10 1.90
N LYS A 456 -7.81 22.25 1.93
CA LYS A 456 -7.27 23.52 2.40
C LYS A 456 -7.73 23.78 3.84
N THR A 457 -6.78 23.98 4.75
CA THR A 457 -7.01 24.42 6.13
C THR A 457 -6.55 25.87 6.25
N PRO A 458 -7.45 26.83 6.53
CA PRO A 458 -7.09 28.23 6.67
C PRO A 458 -6.03 28.47 7.75
N GLY A 459 -5.07 29.34 7.44
CA GLY A 459 -4.09 29.86 8.40
C GLY A 459 -4.64 31.00 9.26
N ILE A 460 -3.78 31.57 10.10
CA ILE A 460 -4.08 32.86 10.76
C ILE A 460 -4.14 33.96 9.69
N ASP A 461 -3.24 33.88 8.72
CA ASP A 461 -3.19 34.72 7.51
C ASP A 461 -3.27 33.83 6.25
N PRO A 462 -3.62 34.36 5.07
CA PRO A 462 -3.73 33.56 3.84
C PRO A 462 -2.43 32.83 3.43
N ASP A 463 -1.26 33.39 3.75
CA ASP A 463 0.03 32.73 3.48
C ASP A 463 0.32 31.54 4.41
N ASP A 464 -0.41 31.48 5.53
CA ASP A 464 -0.37 30.38 6.48
C ASP A 464 -1.38 29.27 6.16
N ASP A 465 -2.15 29.41 5.08
CA ASP A 465 -3.03 28.37 4.56
C ASP A 465 -2.24 27.08 4.33
N ARG A 466 -2.79 25.96 4.82
CA ARG A 466 -2.19 24.64 4.72
C ARG A 466 -2.96 23.75 3.77
N PHE A 467 -2.24 23.03 2.94
CA PHE A 467 -2.77 22.11 1.95
C PHE A 467 -2.30 20.69 2.27
N GLU A 468 -3.21 19.73 2.23
CA GLU A 468 -2.95 18.31 2.41
C GLU A 468 -3.81 17.49 1.45
N VAL A 469 -3.35 16.32 1.02
CA VAL A 469 -4.23 15.43 0.26
C VAL A 469 -5.42 15.03 1.13
N ALA A 470 -6.62 15.18 0.59
CA ALA A 470 -7.85 15.05 1.38
C ALA A 470 -7.99 13.63 1.97
N HIS A 471 -7.56 12.59 1.24
CA HIS A 471 -7.51 11.23 1.75
C HIS A 471 -6.46 10.36 1.04
N GLU A 472 -5.89 9.37 1.75
CA GLU A 472 -4.91 8.41 1.18
C GLU A 472 -5.50 7.45 0.14
N ALA A 473 -6.83 7.33 0.11
CA ALA A 473 -7.53 6.59 -0.94
C ALA A 473 -7.12 7.07 -2.34
N LEU A 474 -6.77 8.36 -2.47
CA LEU A 474 -6.27 8.93 -3.72
C LEU A 474 -4.97 8.26 -4.19
N VAL A 475 -4.08 7.84 -3.27
CA VAL A 475 -2.83 7.16 -3.62
C VAL A 475 -3.08 5.79 -4.24
N HIS A 476 -4.06 5.06 -3.68
CA HIS A 476 -4.40 3.73 -4.16
C HIS A 476 -5.22 3.79 -5.46
N ASP A 477 -6.23 4.66 -5.49
CA ASP A 477 -7.23 4.68 -6.56
C ASP A 477 -6.83 5.57 -7.76
N TRP A 478 -5.77 6.38 -7.65
CA TRP A 478 -5.20 7.14 -8.77
C TRP A 478 -3.90 6.50 -9.28
N PRO A 479 -3.95 5.69 -10.36
CA PRO A 479 -2.79 4.91 -10.82
C PRO A 479 -1.57 5.77 -11.18
N ARG A 480 -1.80 7.00 -11.66
CA ARG A 480 -0.75 7.95 -12.01
C ARG A 480 0.05 8.40 -10.78
N LEU A 481 -0.64 8.79 -9.71
CA LEU A 481 0.01 9.14 -8.44
C LEU A 481 0.77 7.96 -7.84
N ASN A 482 0.19 6.76 -7.92
CA ASN A 482 0.87 5.54 -7.49
C ASN A 482 2.17 5.32 -8.29
N ALA A 483 2.14 5.50 -9.62
CA ALA A 483 3.32 5.38 -10.47
C ALA A 483 4.40 6.42 -10.11
N TRP A 484 4.03 7.69 -9.88
CA TRP A 484 4.94 8.74 -9.42
C TRP A 484 5.60 8.38 -8.08
N LEU A 485 4.81 7.91 -7.11
CA LEU A 485 5.32 7.50 -5.80
C LEU A 485 6.25 6.28 -5.89
N ARG A 486 5.94 5.29 -6.75
CA ARG A 486 6.82 4.14 -7.01
C ARG A 486 8.15 4.57 -7.61
N ALA A 487 8.15 5.46 -8.60
CA ALA A 487 9.37 6.01 -9.17
C ALA A 487 10.20 6.75 -8.09
N LYS A 488 9.53 7.59 -7.28
CA LYS A 488 10.17 8.31 -6.17
C LYS A 488 10.77 7.39 -5.11
N ARG A 489 10.11 6.26 -4.81
CA ARG A 489 10.65 5.21 -3.91
C ARG A 489 11.94 4.62 -4.46
N GLN A 490 11.92 4.19 -5.72
CA GLN A 490 13.09 3.60 -6.36
C GLN A 490 14.29 4.57 -6.37
N ASP A 491 14.04 5.85 -6.66
CA ASP A 491 15.09 6.87 -6.62
C ASP A 491 15.63 7.11 -5.21
N SER A 492 14.74 7.12 -4.21
CA SER A 492 15.12 7.31 -2.80
C SER A 492 15.94 6.13 -2.28
N GLU A 493 15.56 4.90 -2.62
CA GLU A 493 16.30 3.68 -2.27
C GLU A 493 17.68 3.66 -2.93
N LYS A 494 17.76 3.94 -4.25
CA LYS A 494 19.03 4.06 -4.97
C LYS A 494 19.94 5.11 -4.34
N LYS A 495 19.39 6.29 -4.03
CA LYS A 495 20.13 7.37 -3.35
C LYS A 495 20.67 6.90 -1.99
N LEU A 496 19.85 6.21 -1.17
CA LEU A 496 20.27 5.70 0.14
C LEU A 496 21.38 4.64 0.01
N GLN A 497 21.27 3.74 -0.97
CA GLN A 497 22.29 2.74 -1.29
C GLN A 497 23.61 3.42 -1.68
N LEU A 498 23.57 4.40 -2.58
CA LEU A 498 24.74 5.16 -3.02
C LEU A 498 25.41 5.92 -1.87
N ILE A 499 24.63 6.56 -0.99
CA ILE A 499 25.16 7.24 0.20
C ILE A 499 25.81 6.23 1.16
N THR A 500 25.22 5.05 1.32
CA THR A 500 25.76 3.97 2.16
C THR A 500 27.08 3.46 1.59
N THR A 501 27.14 3.22 0.29
CA THR A 501 28.37 2.84 -0.44
C THR A 501 29.45 3.91 -0.30
N ALA A 502 29.09 5.20 -0.43
CA ALA A 502 30.02 6.30 -0.23
C ALA A 502 30.61 6.33 1.18
N LYS A 503 29.78 6.12 2.20
CA LYS A 503 30.22 6.03 3.60
C LYS A 503 31.14 4.82 3.83
N LEU A 504 30.83 3.66 3.26
CA LEU A 504 31.67 2.46 3.36
C LEU A 504 33.02 2.64 2.65
N TRP A 505 33.02 3.25 1.47
CA TRP A 505 34.25 3.60 0.75
C TRP A 505 35.11 4.59 1.56
N GLN A 506 34.53 5.67 2.07
CA GLN A 506 35.25 6.65 2.89
C GLN A 506 35.84 6.03 4.16
N LYS A 507 35.10 5.11 4.80
CA LYS A 507 35.56 4.44 6.02
C LYS A 507 36.64 3.38 5.76
N SER A 508 36.52 2.62 4.68
CA SER A 508 37.40 1.47 4.40
C SER A 508 38.59 1.80 3.51
N GLY A 509 38.50 2.85 2.70
CA GLY A 509 39.46 3.16 1.63
C GLY A 509 39.52 2.11 0.50
N ASN A 510 38.65 1.10 0.53
CA ASN A 510 38.72 -0.03 -0.39
C ASN A 510 38.22 0.37 -1.80
N PRO A 511 39.05 0.28 -2.85
CA PRO A 511 38.66 0.59 -4.23
C PRO A 511 37.49 -0.25 -4.78
N GLY A 512 37.15 -1.37 -4.15
CA GLY A 512 36.03 -2.24 -4.54
C GLY A 512 34.65 -1.58 -4.40
N TYR A 513 34.53 -0.53 -3.59
CA TYR A 513 33.30 0.26 -3.46
C TYR A 513 33.17 1.37 -4.51
N LEU A 514 34.20 1.60 -5.34
CA LEU A 514 34.12 2.58 -6.41
C LEU A 514 33.17 2.09 -7.51
N LEU A 515 32.32 3.00 -7.96
CA LEU A 515 31.32 2.73 -8.99
C LEU A 515 32.03 2.49 -10.35
N GLN A 516 31.41 1.68 -11.22
CA GLN A 516 31.99 1.31 -12.51
C GLN A 516 30.96 1.41 -13.63
N GLY A 517 31.41 1.76 -14.83
CA GLY A 517 30.58 1.79 -16.03
C GLY A 517 29.33 2.65 -15.86
N ASP A 518 28.17 2.09 -16.17
CA ASP A 518 26.89 2.80 -16.11
C ASP A 518 26.46 3.19 -14.68
N ALA A 519 26.94 2.51 -13.65
CA ALA A 519 26.69 2.90 -12.26
C ALA A 519 27.25 4.30 -11.91
N ILE A 520 28.31 4.75 -12.61
CA ILE A 520 28.83 6.12 -12.46
C ILE A 520 27.85 7.13 -13.06
N LYS A 521 27.28 6.82 -14.24
CA LYS A 521 26.31 7.69 -14.92
C LYS A 521 25.01 7.77 -14.15
N GLU A 522 24.52 6.64 -13.64
CA GLU A 522 23.32 6.58 -12.80
C GLU A 522 23.50 7.36 -11.50
N ALA A 523 24.67 7.24 -10.85
CA ALA A 523 24.97 8.01 -9.65
C ALA A 523 25.09 9.52 -9.90
N ALA A 524 25.42 9.94 -11.12
CA ALA A 524 25.57 11.36 -11.46
C ALA A 524 24.27 12.15 -11.27
N ALA A 525 23.11 11.53 -11.48
CA ALA A 525 21.79 12.15 -11.23
C ALA A 525 21.60 12.55 -9.75
N PHE A 526 22.32 11.90 -8.83
CA PHE A 526 22.26 12.15 -7.40
C PHE A 526 23.49 12.87 -6.86
N ARG A 527 24.36 13.41 -7.73
CA ARG A 527 25.67 13.98 -7.35
C ARG A 527 25.55 14.96 -6.20
N ASP A 528 24.65 15.94 -6.30
CA ASP A 528 24.53 17.00 -5.30
C ASP A 528 23.69 16.62 -4.07
N ALA A 529 23.17 15.39 -4.04
CA ALA A 529 22.27 14.94 -2.99
C ALA A 529 22.97 14.74 -1.63
N ALA A 530 24.28 14.52 -1.62
CA ALA A 530 25.11 14.44 -0.41
C ALA A 530 26.59 14.72 -0.71
N PRO A 531 27.36 15.36 0.18
CA PRO A 531 28.79 15.58 -0.01
C PRO A 531 29.58 14.28 -0.23
N GLN A 532 29.28 13.23 0.54
CA GLN A 532 29.96 11.94 0.43
C GLN A 532 29.77 11.30 -0.95
N LEU A 533 28.60 11.52 -1.56
CA LEU A 533 28.28 10.96 -2.86
C LEU A 533 29.05 11.69 -3.98
N ARG A 534 29.23 13.01 -3.88
CA ARG A 534 30.12 13.78 -4.77
C ARG A 534 31.53 13.22 -4.78
N ASP A 535 32.06 12.96 -3.58
CA ASP A 535 33.41 12.43 -3.43
C ASP A 535 33.56 11.04 -4.04
N LEU A 536 32.58 10.15 -3.78
CA LEU A 536 32.55 8.80 -4.34
C LEU A 536 32.52 8.84 -5.88
N ILE A 537 31.64 9.65 -6.47
CA ILE A 537 31.51 9.77 -7.93
C ILE A 537 32.81 10.31 -8.52
N ALA A 538 33.36 11.40 -7.97
CA ALA A 538 34.60 11.97 -8.46
C ALA A 538 35.78 10.98 -8.36
N ALA A 539 35.86 10.21 -7.27
CA ALA A 539 36.88 9.16 -7.12
C ALA A 539 36.67 7.99 -8.11
N SER A 540 35.42 7.60 -8.35
CA SER A 540 35.05 6.55 -9.31
C SER A 540 35.36 6.97 -10.75
N GLU A 541 35.08 8.22 -11.13
CA GLU A 541 35.44 8.81 -12.42
C GLU A 541 36.97 8.84 -12.63
N ARG A 542 37.74 9.28 -11.61
CA ARG A 542 39.21 9.27 -11.67
C ARG A 542 39.77 7.85 -11.81
N ALA A 543 39.21 6.89 -11.08
CA ALA A 543 39.62 5.48 -11.16
C ALA A 543 39.29 4.88 -12.53
N ALA A 544 38.13 5.21 -13.10
CA ALA A 544 37.75 4.79 -14.45
C ALA A 544 38.69 5.37 -15.51
N GLN A 545 39.05 6.65 -15.41
CA GLN A 545 40.02 7.29 -16.30
C GLN A 545 41.42 6.68 -16.19
N GLN A 546 41.89 6.38 -14.97
CA GLN A 546 43.17 5.70 -14.78
C GLN A 546 43.17 4.29 -15.38
N ARG A 547 42.13 3.48 -15.14
CA ARG A 547 42.01 2.14 -15.74
C ARG A 547 41.99 2.18 -17.26
N TRP A 548 41.27 3.14 -17.85
CA TRP A 548 41.24 3.32 -19.30
C TRP A 548 42.65 3.62 -19.86
N ARG A 549 43.43 4.47 -19.18
CA ARG A 549 44.84 4.74 -19.54
C ARG A 549 45.70 3.47 -19.40
N TRP A 550 45.58 2.73 -18.30
CA TRP A 550 46.37 1.52 -18.09
C TRP A 550 46.07 0.42 -19.11
N ASN A 551 44.82 0.22 -19.51
CA ASN A 551 44.46 -0.79 -20.50
C ASN A 551 44.88 -0.38 -21.92
N THR A 552 44.82 0.90 -22.27
CA THR A 552 45.28 1.40 -23.58
C THR A 552 46.81 1.37 -23.71
N TYR A 553 47.55 1.88 -22.72
CA TYR A 553 49.02 1.85 -22.73
C TYR A 553 49.56 0.43 -22.52
N GLY A 554 48.91 -0.40 -21.69
CA GLY A 554 49.28 -1.80 -21.50
C GLY A 554 49.12 -2.62 -22.78
N GLY A 555 48.02 -2.46 -23.52
CA GLY A 555 47.83 -3.10 -24.83
C GLY A 555 48.84 -2.65 -25.89
N LEU A 556 49.20 -1.36 -25.91
CA LEU A 556 50.25 -0.83 -26.79
C LEU A 556 51.65 -1.36 -26.42
N ALA A 557 51.96 -1.48 -25.13
CA ALA A 557 53.23 -2.07 -24.69
C ALA A 557 53.31 -3.57 -25.04
N LEU A 558 52.21 -4.31 -24.89
CA LEU A 558 52.16 -5.75 -25.22
C LEU A 558 52.32 -6.00 -26.71
N THR A 559 51.66 -5.19 -27.55
CA THR A 559 51.82 -5.24 -29.02
C THR A 559 53.22 -4.84 -29.45
N PHE A 560 53.84 -3.84 -28.81
CA PHE A 560 55.24 -3.50 -29.04
C PHE A 560 56.19 -4.64 -28.67
N ILE A 561 56.02 -5.27 -27.50
CA ILE A 561 56.81 -6.43 -27.07
C ILE A 561 56.65 -7.59 -28.06
N PHE A 562 55.42 -7.87 -28.50
CA PHE A 562 55.15 -8.91 -29.50
C PHE A 562 55.82 -8.61 -30.85
N GLY A 563 55.79 -7.35 -31.27
CA GLY A 563 56.49 -6.88 -32.47
C GLY A 563 58.02 -7.04 -32.37
N VAL A 564 58.60 -6.72 -31.22
CA VAL A 564 60.04 -6.92 -30.96
C VAL A 564 60.40 -8.41 -30.95
N LEU A 565 59.58 -9.26 -30.32
CA LEU A 565 59.79 -10.70 -30.32
C LEU A 565 59.67 -11.31 -31.73
N ALA A 566 58.70 -10.84 -32.53
CA ALA A 566 58.56 -11.25 -33.92
C ALA A 566 59.77 -10.82 -34.77
N ALA A 567 60.24 -9.57 -34.61
CA ALA A 567 61.43 -9.09 -35.29
C ALA A 567 62.69 -9.88 -34.88
N TYR A 568 62.82 -10.23 -33.60
CA TYR A 568 63.89 -11.08 -33.10
C TYR A 568 63.82 -12.50 -33.67
N ALA A 569 62.63 -13.09 -33.77
CA ALA A 569 62.44 -14.40 -34.40
C ALA A 569 62.79 -14.37 -35.90
N VAL A 570 62.44 -13.29 -36.60
CA VAL A 570 62.84 -13.08 -38.01
C VAL A 570 64.36 -12.92 -38.12
N MET A 571 65.00 -12.17 -37.23
CA MET A 571 66.46 -12.05 -37.18
C MET A 571 67.14 -13.42 -36.96
N LEU A 572 66.63 -14.23 -36.03
CA LEU A 572 67.11 -15.59 -35.78
C LEU A 572 66.90 -16.52 -36.99
N TYR A 573 65.81 -16.36 -37.72
CA TYR A 573 65.57 -17.07 -38.97
C TYR A 573 66.61 -16.69 -40.03
N PHE A 574 66.88 -15.39 -40.21
CA PHE A 574 67.87 -14.91 -41.17
C PHE A 574 69.30 -15.33 -40.82
N THR A 575 69.71 -15.26 -39.56
CA THR A 575 71.04 -15.76 -39.13
C THR A 575 71.16 -17.27 -39.30
N LYS A 576 70.11 -18.04 -39.01
CA LYS A 576 70.07 -19.48 -39.31
C LYS A 576 70.22 -19.76 -40.81
N THR A 577 69.56 -18.98 -41.67
CA THR A 577 69.69 -19.12 -43.14
C THR A 577 71.06 -18.68 -43.67
N GLN A 578 71.72 -17.71 -43.06
CA GLN A 578 73.11 -17.35 -43.39
C GLN A 578 74.06 -18.48 -43.00
N VAL A 579 73.95 -19.02 -41.78
CA VAL A 579 74.78 -20.15 -41.32
C VAL A 579 74.57 -21.41 -42.18
N THR A 580 73.34 -21.68 -42.63
CA THR A 580 73.10 -22.81 -43.55
C THR A 580 73.64 -22.57 -44.96
N ARG A 581 73.70 -21.32 -45.44
CA ARG A 581 74.37 -20.95 -46.69
C ARG A 581 75.89 -21.03 -46.60
N ASP A 582 76.46 -20.65 -45.46
CA ASP A 582 77.91 -20.79 -45.20
C ASP A 582 78.31 -22.27 -45.05
N LEU A 583 77.46 -23.10 -44.42
CA LEU A 583 77.65 -24.55 -44.35
C LEU A 583 77.52 -25.25 -45.70
N THR A 584 76.66 -24.78 -46.61
CA THR A 584 76.54 -25.35 -47.97
C THR A 584 77.69 -24.96 -48.91
N ASN A 585 78.37 -23.84 -48.65
CA ASN A 585 79.58 -23.46 -49.38
C ASN A 585 80.84 -24.17 -48.87
N VAL A 586 80.89 -24.57 -47.59
CA VAL A 586 81.96 -25.40 -47.01
C VAL A 586 81.78 -26.89 -47.35
N SER A 587 80.54 -27.36 -47.55
CA SER A 587 80.21 -28.75 -47.88
C SER A 587 80.54 -29.19 -49.33
N LYS A 588 81.05 -28.32 -50.19
CA LYS A 588 81.46 -28.67 -51.57
C LYS A 588 82.94 -29.02 -51.74
N ASN A 589 83.75 -28.98 -50.68
CA ASN A 589 85.20 -29.12 -50.80
C ASN A 589 85.88 -30.16 -49.88
N PHE A 590 85.16 -31.04 -49.20
CA PHE A 590 85.82 -32.13 -48.47
C PHE A 590 85.03 -33.44 -48.60
N ASP A 591 85.35 -34.13 -49.68
CA ASP A 591 85.03 -35.52 -49.96
C ASP A 591 86.32 -36.32 -49.69
N SER A 592 86.49 -36.81 -48.46
CA SER A 592 87.38 -37.93 -48.12
C SER A 592 87.33 -38.23 -46.62
N SER A 593 87.31 -39.53 -46.30
CA SER A 593 87.55 -40.13 -44.98
C SER A 593 86.29 -40.42 -44.14
N ASP A 594 85.56 -41.43 -44.61
CA ASP A 594 84.86 -42.40 -43.78
C ASP A 594 85.76 -42.97 -42.68
N VAL A 595 85.66 -42.44 -41.46
CA VAL A 595 85.66 -43.20 -40.19
C VAL A 595 85.11 -42.27 -39.13
N SER A 596 83.80 -42.34 -38.82
CA SER A 596 83.21 -41.98 -37.50
C SER A 596 81.66 -42.07 -37.43
N ILE A 597 80.96 -42.38 -38.54
CA ILE A 597 79.48 -42.47 -38.53
C ILE A 597 78.95 -43.72 -37.79
N GLN A 598 79.81 -44.67 -37.43
CA GLN A 598 79.41 -45.87 -36.67
C GLN A 598 79.48 -45.71 -35.13
N LYS A 599 79.98 -44.56 -34.62
CA LYS A 599 80.02 -44.27 -33.16
C LYS A 599 78.89 -43.35 -32.68
N LEU A 600 78.26 -42.58 -33.57
CA LEU A 600 77.18 -41.64 -33.20
C LEU A 600 75.78 -42.26 -33.20
N SER A 601 75.55 -43.37 -33.91
CA SER A 601 74.26 -44.08 -33.87
C SER A 601 74.06 -44.84 -32.55
N VAL A 602 75.14 -45.36 -31.95
CA VAL A 602 75.11 -46.08 -30.67
C VAL A 602 74.92 -45.13 -29.47
N ASP A 603 75.40 -43.89 -29.57
CA ASP A 603 75.24 -42.89 -28.50
C ASP A 603 73.87 -42.19 -28.56
N LEU A 604 73.24 -42.09 -29.74
CA LEU A 604 71.87 -41.58 -29.89
C LEU A 604 70.82 -42.57 -29.35
N GLU A 605 71.07 -43.87 -29.51
CA GLU A 605 70.20 -44.95 -29.02
C GLU A 605 70.29 -45.08 -27.49
N LYS A 606 71.49 -44.93 -26.91
CA LYS A 606 71.70 -44.84 -25.45
C LYS A 606 71.10 -43.59 -24.82
N ALA A 607 71.13 -42.45 -25.52
CA ALA A 607 70.49 -41.22 -25.05
C ALA A 607 68.96 -41.35 -25.01
N ASN A 608 68.36 -41.99 -26.02
CA ASN A 608 66.92 -42.25 -26.07
C ASN A 608 66.46 -43.28 -25.03
N GLU A 609 67.24 -44.32 -24.74
CA GLU A 609 66.95 -45.24 -23.62
C GLU A 609 67.04 -44.55 -22.25
N THR A 610 67.93 -43.57 -22.09
CA THR A 610 68.10 -42.82 -20.84
C THR A 610 66.90 -41.89 -20.58
N ILE A 611 66.36 -41.27 -21.63
CA ILE A 611 65.15 -40.43 -21.57
C ILE A 611 63.92 -41.29 -21.25
N ALA A 612 63.80 -42.49 -21.84
CA ALA A 612 62.73 -43.43 -21.53
C ALA A 612 62.78 -43.94 -20.07
N ARG A 613 63.98 -44.21 -19.53
CA ARG A 613 64.16 -44.59 -18.10
C ARG A 613 63.82 -43.45 -17.13
N GLN A 614 64.11 -42.20 -17.49
CA GLN A 614 63.73 -41.04 -16.67
C GLN A 614 62.21 -40.80 -16.68
N GLN A 615 61.53 -41.02 -17.81
CA GLN A 615 60.06 -40.95 -17.89
C GLN A 615 59.39 -42.07 -17.09
N GLN A 616 59.96 -43.29 -17.07
CA GLN A 616 59.49 -44.40 -16.24
C GLN A 616 59.69 -44.13 -14.73
N GLN A 617 60.82 -43.51 -14.33
CA GLN A 617 61.10 -43.11 -12.94
C GLN A 617 60.16 -42.01 -12.43
N ILE A 618 59.76 -41.06 -13.29
CA ILE A 618 58.79 -40.01 -12.94
C ILE A 618 57.38 -40.61 -12.75
N MET A 619 56.99 -41.60 -13.57
CA MET A 619 55.74 -42.36 -13.36
C MET A 619 55.77 -43.22 -12.09
N ASP A 620 56.89 -43.86 -11.76
CA ASP A 620 57.05 -44.64 -10.53
C ASP A 620 57.09 -43.76 -9.27
N LEU A 621 57.59 -42.52 -9.36
CA LEU A 621 57.54 -41.52 -8.28
C LEU A 621 56.11 -41.01 -8.04
N GLN A 622 55.31 -40.81 -9.09
CA GLN A 622 53.89 -40.46 -8.97
C GLN A 622 53.07 -41.61 -8.37
N LYS A 623 53.45 -42.88 -8.62
CA LYS A 623 52.85 -44.06 -8.00
C LYS A 623 53.25 -44.26 -6.52
N ARG A 624 54.40 -43.73 -6.10
CA ARG A 624 54.94 -43.84 -4.73
C ARG A 624 54.45 -42.74 -3.76
N LEU A 625 53.78 -41.70 -4.26
CA LEU A 625 53.29 -40.56 -3.46
C LEU A 625 51.79 -40.63 -3.10
N GLN A 626 51.11 -41.75 -3.34
CA GLN A 626 49.78 -41.99 -2.76
C GLN A 626 49.90 -42.55 -1.33
N PRO A 627 49.32 -41.91 -0.30
CA PRO A 627 49.25 -42.49 1.03
C PRO A 627 48.29 -43.70 1.04
N ARG A 628 48.78 -44.82 1.57
CA ARG A 628 47.97 -45.96 2.02
C ARG A 628 47.40 -45.67 3.41
N THR A 629 46.11 -45.91 3.62
CA THR A 629 45.57 -46.34 4.91
C THR A 629 44.80 -47.66 4.70
N ASN A 630 45.33 -48.71 5.33
CA ASN A 630 44.72 -50.04 5.52
C ASN A 630 43.53 -49.95 6.49
N VAL A 631 42.43 -50.70 6.24
CA VAL A 631 41.81 -51.68 7.17
C VAL A 631 40.98 -52.71 6.36
N SER A 632 41.05 -53.99 6.77
CA SER A 632 40.39 -55.22 6.27
C SER A 632 38.84 -55.30 6.41
N PRO A 633 38.15 -56.26 5.75
CA PRO A 633 36.68 -56.37 5.69
C PRO A 633 36.08 -57.25 6.81
N PRO A 634 34.82 -57.00 7.23
CA PRO A 634 33.71 -57.95 6.96
C PRO A 634 32.33 -57.22 6.87
N PRO A 635 31.19 -57.92 6.99
CA PRO A 635 30.56 -58.85 6.06
C PRO A 635 29.41 -58.19 5.25
N THR A 636 28.87 -58.93 4.29
CA THR A 636 27.62 -58.64 3.56
C THR A 636 26.43 -58.32 4.48
N GLU A 637 25.80 -57.17 4.26
CA GLU A 637 24.48 -56.78 4.76
C GLU A 637 23.72 -55.93 3.69
N PRO A 638 22.39 -55.78 3.80
CA PRO A 638 21.40 -55.86 2.70
C PRO A 638 21.10 -54.47 2.05
N PRO A 639 20.09 -54.31 1.15
CA PRO A 639 20.03 -53.21 0.18
C PRO A 639 19.76 -51.82 0.83
N PRO A 640 19.99 -50.70 0.12
CA PRO A 640 20.15 -49.39 0.75
C PRO A 640 18.85 -48.87 1.37
N THR A 641 18.96 -48.34 2.59
CA THR A 641 17.99 -47.44 3.22
C THR A 641 18.50 -46.00 3.10
N ASN A 642 17.63 -45.08 2.63
CA ASN A 642 17.90 -43.67 2.32
C ASN A 642 18.78 -42.93 3.35
N ASP A 643 20.00 -42.55 2.96
CA ASP A 643 20.89 -41.69 3.74
C ASP A 643 20.71 -40.21 3.32
N GLY A 644 20.16 -39.37 4.21
CA GLY A 644 19.89 -37.94 3.94
C GLY A 644 21.13 -37.09 3.64
N GLN A 645 20.93 -35.97 2.94
CA GLN A 645 21.98 -35.04 2.48
C GLN A 645 22.53 -34.19 3.65
N THR A 646 23.85 -33.99 3.69
CA THR A 646 24.51 -33.21 4.75
C THR A 646 24.96 -31.84 4.22
N GLY A 647 24.80 -30.79 5.02
CA GLY A 647 25.19 -29.42 4.65
C GLY A 647 25.00 -28.43 5.79
N TYR A 648 24.92 -27.14 5.46
CA TYR A 648 24.75 -26.03 6.39
C TYR A 648 23.47 -25.27 6.06
N VAL A 649 22.70 -24.93 7.09
CA VAL A 649 21.52 -24.06 6.99
C VAL A 649 21.69 -22.83 7.86
N TRP A 650 21.14 -21.71 7.39
CA TRP A 650 21.10 -20.48 8.15
C TRP A 650 19.93 -20.50 9.13
N ILE A 651 20.21 -20.35 10.43
CA ILE A 651 19.19 -20.45 11.49
C ILE A 651 18.88 -19.13 12.19
N GLY A 652 19.38 -18.00 11.68
CA GLY A 652 19.05 -16.68 12.19
C GLY A 652 19.92 -16.20 13.37
N PRO A 653 19.64 -15.01 13.92
CA PRO A 653 20.27 -14.49 15.13
C PRO A 653 19.65 -15.11 16.40
N GLU A 654 20.30 -14.91 17.54
CA GLU A 654 19.91 -15.51 18.82
C GLU A 654 18.44 -15.24 19.21
N ALA A 655 17.98 -14.00 19.01
CA ALA A 655 16.63 -13.56 19.37
C ALA A 655 15.54 -14.02 18.38
N GLN A 656 15.90 -14.53 17.20
CA GLN A 656 14.96 -14.88 16.14
C GLN A 656 15.45 -16.11 15.37
N SER A 657 15.41 -17.25 16.05
CA SER A 657 15.83 -18.54 15.50
C SER A 657 14.84 -19.07 14.47
N ASN A 658 15.35 -19.68 13.40
CA ASN A 658 14.54 -20.42 12.43
C ASN A 658 14.33 -21.89 12.83
N LEU A 659 14.61 -22.28 14.07
CA LEU A 659 14.40 -23.63 14.58
C LEU A 659 13.28 -23.69 15.60
N ALA A 660 12.54 -24.78 15.58
CA ALA A 660 11.61 -25.16 16.63
C ALA A 660 11.80 -26.63 17.04
N GLU A 661 11.35 -26.96 18.26
CA GLU A 661 11.27 -28.33 18.72
C GLU A 661 10.27 -29.13 17.85
N PRO A 662 10.59 -30.37 17.44
CA PRO A 662 9.74 -31.12 16.51
C PRO A 662 8.33 -31.43 17.01
N VAL A 663 8.15 -31.53 18.34
CA VAL A 663 6.89 -31.96 18.97
C VAL A 663 6.10 -30.78 19.54
N SER A 664 6.75 -29.93 20.34
CA SER A 664 6.09 -28.79 20.99
C SER A 664 5.91 -27.59 20.07
N GLY A 665 6.71 -27.48 19.00
CA GLY A 665 6.74 -26.31 18.13
C GLY A 665 7.35 -25.06 18.78
N ALA A 666 7.90 -25.18 20.00
CA ALA A 666 8.52 -24.07 20.70
C ALA A 666 9.79 -23.60 19.96
N PRO A 667 10.04 -22.28 19.83
CA PRO A 667 11.26 -21.77 19.21
C PRO A 667 12.50 -22.21 19.98
N VAL A 668 13.53 -22.67 19.26
CA VAL A 668 14.80 -23.14 19.83
C VAL A 668 15.90 -22.14 19.49
N PRO A 669 16.45 -21.38 20.46
CA PRO A 669 17.53 -20.45 20.18
C PRO A 669 18.82 -21.18 19.74
N PRO A 670 19.66 -20.57 18.87
CA PRO A 670 20.89 -21.17 18.37
C PRO A 670 21.83 -21.66 19.47
N SER A 671 21.95 -20.95 20.59
CA SER A 671 22.80 -21.37 21.73
C SER A 671 22.35 -22.65 22.42
N SER A 672 21.07 -23.02 22.29
CA SER A 672 20.52 -24.24 22.90
C SER A 672 20.57 -25.48 22.00
N VAL A 673 21.04 -25.33 20.76
CA VAL A 673 21.09 -26.43 19.79
C VAL A 673 22.16 -27.45 20.20
N LYS A 674 21.74 -28.72 20.27
CA LYS A 674 22.61 -29.85 20.61
C LYS A 674 22.88 -30.70 19.38
N ALA A 675 24.11 -31.19 19.28
CA ALA A 675 24.50 -32.13 18.22
C ALA A 675 23.70 -33.44 18.34
N ASN A 676 23.36 -34.02 17.19
CA ASN A 676 22.57 -35.23 17.00
C ASN A 676 21.10 -35.15 17.45
N GLU A 677 20.59 -33.97 17.80
CA GLU A 677 19.16 -33.77 18.05
C GLU A 677 18.41 -33.36 16.78
N ARG A 678 17.10 -33.61 16.78
CA ARG A 678 16.19 -33.26 15.69
C ARG A 678 15.49 -31.94 15.97
N TYR A 679 15.40 -31.12 14.94
CA TYR A 679 14.70 -29.84 14.96
C TYR A 679 13.83 -29.71 13.72
N LYS A 680 12.84 -28.81 13.78
CA LYS A 680 11.99 -28.45 12.66
C LYS A 680 12.33 -27.04 12.21
N ILE A 681 12.51 -26.83 10.91
CA ILE A 681 12.71 -25.47 10.39
C ILE A 681 11.35 -24.76 10.34
N ILE A 682 11.28 -23.52 10.82
CA ILE A 682 10.03 -22.73 10.84
C ILE A 682 9.89 -21.77 9.65
N LYS A 683 10.87 -21.80 8.75
CA LYS A 683 10.87 -21.02 7.51
C LYS A 683 11.67 -21.79 6.46
N THR A 684 11.30 -21.65 5.19
CA THR A 684 12.09 -22.21 4.09
C THR A 684 13.51 -21.61 4.06
N VAL A 685 14.53 -22.46 4.10
CA VAL A 685 15.96 -22.08 4.10
C VAL A 685 16.73 -22.84 3.02
N VAL A 686 17.91 -22.36 2.65
CA VAL A 686 18.77 -23.00 1.65
C VAL A 686 19.76 -23.93 2.34
N LEU A 687 19.82 -25.19 1.92
CA LEU A 687 20.92 -26.10 2.29
C LEU A 687 22.14 -25.74 1.45
N ARG A 688 23.27 -25.49 2.10
CA ARG A 688 24.53 -25.16 1.43
C ARG A 688 25.60 -26.20 1.73
N LYS A 689 26.53 -26.38 0.79
CA LYS A 689 27.66 -27.29 0.97
C LYS A 689 28.61 -26.81 2.07
N GLU A 690 28.72 -25.50 2.23
CA GLU A 690 29.59 -24.84 3.20
C GLU A 690 28.95 -23.55 3.71
N LYS A 691 29.37 -23.10 4.91
CA LYS A 691 29.02 -21.79 5.46
C LYS A 691 29.63 -20.67 4.59
N PRO A 692 29.09 -19.44 4.62
CA PRO A 692 29.64 -18.33 3.86
C PRO A 692 31.11 -18.05 4.18
N ASP A 693 31.84 -17.56 3.19
CA ASP A 693 33.21 -17.10 3.37
C ASP A 693 33.27 -15.93 4.36
N GLU A 694 34.16 -16.03 5.35
CA GLU A 694 34.22 -15.08 6.48
C GLU A 694 34.72 -13.69 6.08
N ASN A 695 35.44 -13.57 4.95
CA ASN A 695 36.04 -12.30 4.51
C ASN A 695 35.21 -11.60 3.41
N THR A 696 34.59 -12.37 2.53
CA THR A 696 33.89 -11.87 1.33
C THR A 696 32.37 -11.97 1.42
N TYR A 697 31.83 -12.66 2.45
CA TYR A 697 30.42 -12.99 2.60
C TYR A 697 29.83 -13.77 1.41
N GLN A 698 30.69 -14.32 0.55
CA GLN A 698 30.26 -15.11 -0.58
C GLN A 698 29.62 -16.40 -0.07
N GLN A 699 28.38 -16.64 -0.49
CA GLN A 699 27.60 -17.79 -0.05
C GLN A 699 28.14 -19.07 -0.69
N GLY A 700 28.26 -20.14 0.12
CA GLY A 700 28.66 -21.45 -0.38
C GLY A 700 27.66 -22.04 -1.40
N PRO A 701 28.08 -23.01 -2.24
CA PRO A 701 27.23 -23.65 -3.24
C PRO A 701 25.93 -24.21 -2.63
N SER A 702 24.79 -23.94 -3.27
CA SER A 702 23.50 -24.48 -2.85
C SER A 702 23.43 -25.97 -3.18
N LEU A 703 22.98 -26.76 -2.20
CA LEU A 703 22.70 -28.19 -2.32
C LEU A 703 21.22 -28.50 -2.47
N GLY A 704 20.35 -27.49 -2.33
CA GLY A 704 18.90 -27.62 -2.37
C GLY A 704 18.21 -26.70 -1.37
N VAL A 705 16.89 -26.80 -1.31
CA VAL A 705 16.03 -26.02 -0.41
C VAL A 705 15.52 -26.93 0.67
N VAL A 706 15.48 -26.45 1.91
CA VAL A 706 14.82 -27.08 3.05
C VAL A 706 13.50 -26.33 3.28
N PRO A 707 12.35 -26.89 2.85
CA PRO A 707 11.05 -26.26 3.05
C PRO A 707 10.71 -26.05 4.51
N GLU A 708 9.88 -25.04 4.78
CA GLU A 708 9.25 -24.87 6.09
C GLU A 708 8.60 -26.19 6.57
N GLY A 709 8.81 -26.48 7.85
CA GLY A 709 8.30 -27.68 8.50
C GLY A 709 9.13 -28.94 8.29
N THR A 710 10.20 -28.88 7.50
CA THR A 710 11.11 -30.02 7.32
C THR A 710 11.87 -30.32 8.60
N ALA A 711 11.90 -31.60 8.98
CA ALA A 711 12.72 -32.07 10.08
C ALA A 711 14.17 -32.26 9.63
N LEU A 712 15.10 -31.73 10.41
CA LEU A 712 16.53 -31.87 10.20
C LEU A 712 17.21 -32.36 11.47
N THR A 713 18.35 -33.03 11.32
CA THR A 713 19.19 -33.45 12.44
C THR A 713 20.42 -32.56 12.48
N ALA A 714 20.66 -31.88 13.60
CA ALA A 714 21.89 -31.12 13.80
C ALA A 714 23.08 -32.08 13.87
N THR A 715 24.10 -31.91 13.05
CA THR A 715 25.31 -32.76 13.09
C THR A 715 26.44 -32.15 13.91
N GLY A 716 26.21 -30.94 14.46
CA GLY A 716 27.15 -30.20 15.28
C GLY A 716 26.47 -28.98 15.93
N PRO A 717 27.20 -28.20 16.74
CA PRO A 717 26.67 -26.99 17.37
C PRO A 717 26.40 -25.88 16.35
N ALA A 718 25.54 -24.93 16.72
CA ALA A 718 25.34 -23.71 15.95
C ALA A 718 26.64 -22.87 15.90
N ILE A 719 27.04 -22.47 14.70
CA ILE A 719 28.29 -21.76 14.44
C ILE A 719 27.98 -20.27 14.28
N PRO A 720 28.53 -19.38 15.13
CA PRO A 720 28.32 -17.94 15.00
C PRO A 720 29.03 -17.38 13.77
N PHE A 721 28.41 -16.40 13.13
CA PHE A 721 28.89 -15.68 11.97
C PHE A 721 28.52 -14.20 12.09
N ILE A 722 29.51 -13.32 12.10
CA ILE A 722 29.29 -11.87 12.21
C ILE A 722 29.14 -11.30 10.81
N ARG A 723 27.99 -10.69 10.52
CA ARG A 723 27.80 -10.00 9.24
C ARG A 723 28.65 -8.72 9.16
N PRO A 724 28.96 -8.22 7.94
CA PRO A 724 29.56 -6.89 7.76
C PRO A 724 28.77 -5.75 8.44
N SER A 725 27.46 -5.94 8.68
CA SER A 725 26.59 -5.03 9.44
C SER A 725 26.82 -5.04 10.95
N GLY A 726 27.68 -5.92 11.48
CA GLY A 726 27.93 -6.10 12.92
C GLY A 726 26.95 -7.03 13.65
N THR A 727 25.97 -7.61 12.95
CA THR A 727 24.97 -8.51 13.54
C THR A 727 25.44 -9.96 13.53
N THR A 728 25.46 -10.61 14.69
CA THR A 728 25.75 -12.05 14.82
C THR A 728 24.56 -12.88 14.34
N GLN A 729 24.82 -13.82 13.44
CA GLN A 729 23.90 -14.85 12.99
C GLN A 729 24.51 -16.23 13.25
N TYR A 730 23.71 -17.28 13.14
CA TYR A 730 24.17 -18.65 13.34
C TYR A 730 23.89 -19.53 12.12
N TRP A 731 24.85 -20.41 11.84
CA TRP A 731 24.76 -21.45 10.83
C TRP A 731 24.82 -22.81 11.50
N LEU A 732 23.92 -23.70 11.12
CA LEU A 732 23.84 -25.03 11.70
C LEU A 732 24.29 -26.08 10.68
N PRO A 733 25.29 -26.91 10.99
CA PRO A 733 25.56 -28.13 10.22
C PRO A 733 24.44 -29.14 10.47
N VAL A 734 23.84 -29.67 9.41
CA VAL A 734 22.65 -30.51 9.45
C VAL A 734 22.73 -31.69 8.48
N LYS A 735 22.04 -32.77 8.84
CA LYS A 735 21.65 -33.86 7.93
C LYS A 735 20.14 -33.77 7.72
N VAL A 736 19.71 -33.67 6.47
CA VAL A 736 18.30 -33.48 6.08
C VAL A 736 17.94 -34.41 4.92
N GLY A 737 16.79 -35.07 5.01
CA GLY A 737 16.23 -35.81 3.90
C GLY A 737 15.55 -34.83 2.94
N LEU A 738 16.26 -34.40 1.89
CA LEU A 738 15.64 -33.65 0.82
C LEU A 738 14.91 -34.60 -0.14
N SER A 739 13.74 -34.16 -0.59
CA SER A 739 12.94 -34.86 -1.59
C SER A 739 13.60 -34.66 -2.96
N ASP A 740 13.72 -35.73 -3.75
CA ASP A 740 14.21 -35.67 -5.15
C ASP A 740 13.20 -35.00 -6.11
N LYS A 741 12.03 -34.57 -5.59
CA LYS A 741 10.97 -33.93 -6.36
C LYS A 741 11.29 -32.45 -6.60
N PRO A 742 11.13 -31.92 -7.83
CA PRO A 742 11.29 -30.49 -8.08
C PRO A 742 10.29 -29.67 -7.26
N ASN A 743 10.80 -28.61 -6.64
CA ASN A 743 10.00 -27.65 -5.89
C ASN A 743 9.31 -26.66 -6.84
N VAL A 744 8.01 -26.48 -6.69
CA VAL A 744 7.21 -25.57 -7.53
C VAL A 744 6.37 -24.65 -6.66
N TYR A 745 6.47 -23.34 -6.90
CA TYR A 745 5.56 -22.32 -6.41
C TYR A 745 4.50 -22.06 -7.48
N VAL A 746 3.22 -22.20 -7.14
CA VAL A 746 2.12 -21.98 -8.08
C VAL A 746 1.47 -20.63 -7.79
N GLN A 747 1.52 -19.75 -8.77
CA GLN A 747 0.89 -18.44 -8.75
C GLN A 747 -0.18 -18.39 -9.82
N PHE A 748 -1.40 -17.97 -9.45
CA PHE A 748 -2.53 -18.03 -10.36
C PHE A 748 -3.40 -16.78 -10.36
N SER A 749 -4.09 -16.57 -11.48
CA SER A 749 -5.15 -15.57 -11.67
C SER A 749 -6.30 -16.18 -12.49
N GLY A 750 -7.47 -15.55 -12.42
CA GLY A 750 -8.65 -15.88 -13.24
C GLY A 750 -9.48 -17.11 -12.82
N ILE A 751 -9.01 -17.95 -11.90
CA ILE A 751 -9.74 -19.09 -11.30
C ILE A 751 -9.90 -18.96 -9.80
N SER A 752 -10.81 -19.75 -9.21
CA SER A 752 -10.96 -19.85 -7.74
C SER A 752 -9.76 -20.56 -7.10
N GLU A 753 -9.49 -20.22 -5.84
CA GLU A 753 -8.42 -20.82 -5.03
C GLU A 753 -8.57 -22.34 -4.92
N GLU A 754 -9.79 -22.85 -4.78
CA GLU A 754 -10.08 -24.29 -4.78
C GLU A 754 -9.60 -24.97 -6.08
N LYS A 755 -9.90 -24.37 -7.25
CA LYS A 755 -9.45 -24.91 -8.55
C LYS A 755 -7.92 -24.86 -8.69
N ALA A 756 -7.28 -23.83 -8.15
CA ALA A 756 -5.83 -23.72 -8.16
C ALA A 756 -5.16 -24.76 -7.26
N HIS A 757 -5.73 -25.02 -6.07
CA HIS A 757 -5.26 -26.08 -5.19
C HIS A 757 -5.37 -27.46 -5.85
N GLN A 758 -6.46 -27.74 -6.58
CA GLN A 758 -6.59 -28.98 -7.35
C GLN A 758 -5.50 -29.15 -8.42
N ILE A 759 -5.09 -28.06 -9.09
CA ILE A 759 -3.96 -28.09 -10.03
C ILE A 759 -2.66 -28.42 -9.27
N GLY A 760 -2.46 -27.83 -8.10
CA GLY A 760 -1.35 -28.17 -7.20
C GLY A 760 -1.35 -29.66 -6.82
N GLU A 761 -2.48 -30.23 -6.43
CA GLU A 761 -2.61 -31.66 -6.09
C GLU A 761 -2.29 -32.58 -7.27
N ASP A 762 -2.73 -32.22 -8.48
CA ASP A 762 -2.43 -33.01 -9.68
C ASP A 762 -0.94 -32.95 -10.05
N LEU A 763 -0.28 -31.82 -9.83
CA LEU A 763 1.18 -31.72 -9.95
C LEU A 763 1.89 -32.55 -8.87
N GLN A 764 1.37 -32.59 -7.63
CA GLN A 764 1.92 -33.48 -6.60
C GLN A 764 1.86 -34.96 -7.00
N LYS A 765 0.74 -35.40 -7.62
CA LYS A 765 0.58 -36.77 -8.15
C LYS A 765 1.57 -37.08 -9.28
N ARG A 766 1.99 -36.07 -10.05
CA ARG A 766 3.02 -36.18 -11.11
C ARG A 766 4.47 -36.14 -10.61
N GLY A 767 4.66 -36.07 -9.28
CA GLY A 767 5.99 -36.15 -8.67
C GLY A 767 6.66 -34.80 -8.43
N TYR A 768 5.89 -33.71 -8.34
CA TYR A 768 6.39 -32.39 -7.93
C TYR A 768 6.12 -32.12 -6.44
N GLN A 769 6.93 -31.26 -5.84
CA GLN A 769 6.68 -30.75 -4.49
C GLN A 769 6.13 -29.33 -4.58
N ILE A 770 4.84 -29.17 -4.31
CA ILE A 770 4.20 -27.85 -4.34
C ILE A 770 4.47 -27.15 -3.01
N LEU A 771 5.27 -26.10 -3.07
CA LEU A 771 5.67 -25.33 -1.88
C LEU A 771 4.56 -24.38 -1.44
N ARG A 772 3.85 -23.79 -2.40
CA ARG A 772 2.72 -22.89 -2.14
C ARG A 772 1.82 -22.80 -3.38
N VAL A 773 0.54 -22.60 -3.16
CA VAL A 773 -0.43 -22.17 -4.17
C VAL A 773 -0.99 -20.83 -3.69
N GLN A 774 -0.92 -19.80 -4.52
CA GLN A 774 -1.29 -18.43 -4.12
C GLN A 774 -1.92 -17.67 -5.29
N ALA A 775 -3.00 -16.94 -5.02
CA ALA A 775 -3.54 -15.96 -5.95
C ALA A 775 -2.56 -14.79 -6.12
N SER A 776 -2.26 -14.43 -7.35
CA SER A 776 -1.33 -13.35 -7.68
C SER A 776 -1.89 -12.51 -8.83
N PRO A 777 -2.14 -11.19 -8.65
CA PRO A 777 -2.58 -10.31 -9.73
C PRO A 777 -1.60 -10.29 -10.92
N ASP A 778 -0.30 -10.46 -10.63
CA ASP A 778 0.77 -10.46 -11.63
C ASP A 778 0.73 -11.69 -12.54
N ALA A 779 0.05 -12.77 -12.13
CA ALA A 779 -0.14 -13.94 -12.97
C ALA A 779 -1.09 -13.66 -14.15
N LYS A 780 -1.77 -12.51 -14.21
CA LYS A 780 -2.71 -12.17 -15.30
C LYS A 780 -1.98 -12.07 -16.64
N GLY A 781 -2.48 -12.79 -17.65
CA GLY A 781 -1.87 -12.95 -18.96
C GLY A 781 -0.69 -13.91 -19.02
N MET A 782 -0.32 -14.58 -17.92
CA MET A 782 0.83 -15.47 -17.86
C MET A 782 0.43 -16.94 -18.07
N ASN A 783 1.32 -17.70 -18.69
CA ASN A 783 1.26 -19.16 -18.75
C ASN A 783 2.68 -19.66 -18.94
N GLU A 784 3.46 -19.65 -17.86
CA GLU A 784 4.90 -19.89 -17.92
C GLU A 784 5.48 -20.47 -16.64
N VAL A 785 6.62 -21.15 -16.80
CA VAL A 785 7.47 -21.64 -15.72
C VAL A 785 8.77 -20.88 -15.76
N GLU A 786 9.11 -20.19 -14.69
CA GLU A 786 10.38 -19.51 -14.52
C GLU A 786 11.36 -20.36 -13.72
N TYR A 787 12.63 -20.34 -14.14
CA TYR A 787 13.75 -20.85 -13.35
C TYR A 787 14.82 -19.77 -13.14
N TYR A 788 15.44 -19.79 -11.97
CA TYR A 788 16.40 -18.77 -11.55
C TYR A 788 17.85 -19.28 -11.51
N TYR A 789 18.06 -20.60 -11.66
CA TYR A 789 19.37 -21.23 -11.68
C TYR A 789 19.49 -22.15 -12.89
N SER A 790 20.63 -22.11 -13.58
CA SER A 790 20.86 -22.86 -14.82
C SER A 790 20.72 -24.38 -14.66
N GLN A 791 20.94 -24.89 -13.45
CA GLN A 791 20.77 -26.32 -13.11
C GLN A 791 19.30 -26.76 -13.08
N ASP A 792 18.35 -25.84 -12.88
CA ASP A 792 16.92 -26.15 -12.76
C ASP A 792 16.20 -26.19 -14.11
N LYS A 793 16.90 -25.85 -15.20
CA LYS A 793 16.34 -25.77 -16.56
C LYS A 793 15.64 -27.07 -17.00
N ALA A 794 16.26 -28.23 -16.76
CA ALA A 794 15.67 -29.52 -17.13
C ALA A 794 14.39 -29.83 -16.34
N ALA A 795 14.33 -29.38 -15.07
CA ALA A 795 13.13 -29.52 -14.25
C ALA A 795 12.03 -28.56 -14.73
N ALA A 796 12.38 -27.34 -15.12
CA ALA A 796 11.46 -26.35 -15.68
C ALA A 796 10.82 -26.84 -17.00
N GLU A 797 11.63 -27.42 -17.90
CA GLU A 797 11.16 -28.03 -19.15
C GLU A 797 10.13 -29.14 -18.89
N LYS A 798 10.41 -30.00 -17.90
CA LYS A 798 9.50 -31.07 -17.51
C LYS A 798 8.19 -30.51 -16.92
N VAL A 799 8.27 -29.55 -16.00
CA VAL A 799 7.07 -28.91 -15.39
C VAL A 799 6.21 -28.24 -16.46
N ALA A 800 6.81 -27.47 -17.38
CA ALA A 800 6.08 -26.80 -18.45
C ALA A 800 5.32 -27.80 -19.35
N SER A 801 5.95 -28.93 -19.69
CA SER A 801 5.32 -30.02 -20.44
C SER A 801 4.14 -30.64 -19.68
N ASP A 802 4.35 -31.00 -18.41
CA ASP A 802 3.34 -31.66 -17.59
C ASP A 802 2.14 -30.75 -17.27
N VAL A 803 2.40 -29.45 -17.02
CA VAL A 803 1.36 -28.43 -16.82
C VAL A 803 0.56 -28.23 -18.10
N THR A 804 1.21 -28.11 -19.26
CA THR A 804 0.51 -27.98 -20.55
C THR A 804 -0.45 -29.15 -20.77
N GLN A 805 0.02 -30.38 -20.55
CA GLN A 805 -0.82 -31.57 -20.69
C GLN A 805 -1.97 -31.59 -19.67
N LEU A 806 -1.71 -31.21 -18.42
CA LEU A 806 -2.70 -31.17 -17.34
C LEU A 806 -3.81 -30.15 -17.63
N LEU A 807 -3.45 -28.94 -18.09
CA LEU A 807 -4.40 -27.88 -18.42
C LEU A 807 -5.27 -28.27 -19.62
N HIS A 808 -4.70 -28.90 -20.65
CA HIS A 808 -5.46 -29.44 -21.78
C HIS A 808 -6.42 -30.56 -21.35
N GLN A 809 -6.01 -31.46 -20.46
CA GLN A 809 -6.89 -32.49 -19.89
C GLN A 809 -8.08 -31.91 -19.12
N ARG A 810 -7.88 -30.76 -18.47
CA ARG A 810 -8.94 -30.00 -17.77
C ARG A 810 -9.75 -29.07 -18.69
N GLY A 811 -9.54 -29.14 -20.01
CA GLY A 811 -10.34 -28.42 -21.00
C GLY A 811 -9.90 -26.97 -21.26
N TYR A 812 -8.78 -26.52 -20.68
CA TYR A 812 -8.23 -25.19 -20.97
C TYR A 812 -7.51 -25.19 -22.33
N LYS A 813 -8.00 -24.38 -23.28
CA LYS A 813 -7.39 -24.21 -24.61
C LYS A 813 -6.34 -23.09 -24.60
N LEU A 814 -5.27 -23.28 -23.85
CA LEU A 814 -4.14 -22.35 -23.77
C LEU A 814 -2.99 -22.78 -24.69
N SER A 815 -2.15 -21.83 -25.07
CA SER A 815 -0.84 -22.10 -25.68
C SER A 815 0.02 -22.96 -24.74
N PRO A 816 1.04 -23.68 -25.25
CA PRO A 816 1.99 -24.39 -24.39
C PRO A 816 2.59 -23.46 -23.33
N THR A 817 2.75 -23.95 -22.11
CA THR A 817 3.36 -23.21 -21.01
C THR A 817 4.80 -22.85 -21.38
N ARG A 818 5.12 -21.56 -21.39
CA ARG A 818 6.44 -21.06 -21.79
C ARG A 818 7.46 -21.33 -20.69
N ILE A 819 8.73 -21.38 -21.07
CA ILE A 819 9.84 -21.50 -20.11
C ILE A 819 10.60 -20.17 -20.13
N VAL A 820 10.80 -19.57 -18.97
CA VAL A 820 11.49 -18.29 -18.82
C VAL A 820 12.79 -18.51 -18.06
N ASP A 821 13.90 -18.07 -18.66
CA ASP A 821 15.20 -18.01 -18.01
C ASP A 821 15.32 -16.69 -17.23
N SER A 822 15.23 -16.79 -15.91
CA SER A 822 15.37 -15.68 -14.96
C SER A 822 16.70 -15.76 -14.21
N THR A 823 17.72 -16.42 -14.78
CA THR A 823 19.06 -16.47 -14.18
C THR A 823 19.64 -15.06 -13.97
N GLY A 824 20.11 -14.78 -12.76
CA GLY A 824 20.63 -13.46 -12.36
C GLY A 824 19.57 -12.47 -11.82
N LYS A 825 18.28 -12.82 -11.84
CA LYS A 825 17.21 -12.09 -11.14
C LYS A 825 16.98 -12.67 -9.74
N PRO A 826 16.46 -11.89 -8.78
CA PRO A 826 16.01 -12.42 -7.50
C PRO A 826 14.82 -13.36 -7.72
N GLY A 827 14.87 -14.56 -7.15
CA GLY A 827 13.79 -15.54 -7.18
C GLY A 827 13.90 -16.52 -6.02
N HIS A 828 12.89 -17.39 -5.86
CA HIS A 828 12.90 -18.39 -4.79
C HIS A 828 14.08 -19.37 -5.01
N PRO A 829 15.05 -19.44 -4.07
CA PRO A 829 16.21 -20.32 -4.23
C PRO A 829 15.75 -21.77 -4.45
N GLY A 830 16.24 -22.45 -5.48
CA GLY A 830 15.96 -23.87 -5.76
C GLY A 830 14.48 -24.25 -5.92
N ALA A 831 13.63 -23.30 -6.31
CA ALA A 831 12.24 -23.55 -6.67
C ALA A 831 11.90 -22.92 -8.03
N LEU A 832 11.05 -23.62 -8.78
CA LEU A 832 10.47 -23.14 -10.03
C LEU A 832 9.22 -22.33 -9.72
N GLU A 833 8.98 -21.25 -10.45
CA GLU A 833 7.76 -20.47 -10.32
C GLU A 833 6.85 -20.74 -11.51
N LEU A 834 5.67 -21.28 -11.23
CA LEU A 834 4.63 -21.53 -12.22
C LEU A 834 3.59 -20.43 -12.14
N TRP A 835 3.42 -19.69 -13.24
CA TRP A 835 2.51 -18.56 -13.37
C TRP A 835 1.38 -18.90 -14.34
N LEU A 836 0.13 -18.84 -13.88
CA LEU A 836 -1.05 -19.28 -14.63
C LEU A 836 -2.19 -18.26 -14.58
N ASP A 837 -2.56 -17.69 -15.72
CA ASP A 837 -3.85 -17.03 -15.93
C ASP A 837 -4.81 -18.01 -16.59
N LEU A 838 -5.79 -18.47 -15.82
CA LEU A 838 -6.79 -19.41 -16.31
C LEU A 838 -8.13 -18.70 -16.36
N PRO A 839 -8.83 -18.67 -17.50
CA PRO A 839 -10.13 -18.03 -17.57
C PRO A 839 -11.11 -18.76 -16.66
N THR A 840 -11.96 -18.00 -15.97
CA THR A 840 -13.08 -18.54 -15.20
C THR A 840 -14.01 -19.22 -16.21
N SER A 841 -13.97 -20.55 -16.30
CA SER A 841 -14.81 -21.27 -17.25
C SER A 841 -16.29 -20.90 -17.00
N ARG A 842 -17.03 -20.64 -18.08
CA ARG A 842 -18.49 -20.55 -18.06
C ARG A 842 -19.11 -21.84 -17.49
#